data_AF-A0A4V3V7Q0-F1
#
_entry.id   AF-A0A4V3V7Q0-F1
#
_cell.length_a   1.000
_cell.length_b   1.000
_cell.length_c   1.000
_cell.angle_alpha   90.00
_cell.angle_beta   90.00
_cell.angle_gamma   90.00
#
_symmetry.space_group_name_H-M   'P 1'
#
loop_
_entity.id
_entity.type
_entity.pdbx_description
1 polymer ?
#
loop_
_entity_poly.entity_id
_entity_poly.type
_entity_poly.pdbx_seq_one_letter_code
_entity_poly.pdbx_strand_id
1 'polypeptide(L)'
;MTKYYLLLDESGDFIQDIDGKEVPSIVGGLLFSPEKGLTLTKIGEIFERLCNNHGIDSRHFHSTDLPKVLFSRFTLDLLSDLKENGATYVVFENVERINIVNATTTYINILSEGLIQLFQTLSTIEESVEFEIIAARRMEQVNDENGKSYLRRITVEEYQLRLEEKLAIGLARRNLASSIHNWKWSFSLGSARNDDHLKVADTICHAYFRQKKKFTPDQQVMLLHLLEEGHLYTLFDHESSISIKRLLSNGMLGMALFEWVVAERFSNRVDQSRFQENEFLDLILTRLQKLPRHSLKAELQVFLTTLQSLNHVERNFTKAEETLKKVTIALIPNMKERGIAAHSFYLDSYLSLFTTATHQGHIKLAEEQISNIQQVLPELGKKWESYDYVIDFMLREAVHDLNKYDFERVIENMTKLEEFITQMLSILPIAGEIPYFQQDDLYSDLLGKTLGNRLQAYFMKAVNSSTSIEDYEHAIRDSGLALEQFKEEHHAHRQFQYRAQIECNRGNLESSYEYLCRSYSLPSTTSYAEFLRTILEQPKSSFLFGLMHFTRLMAASSEVHQHADDMYKAIISTDVLKHPTMTSEESFHPMQIIHWKIASYLSKSASYSAAQTYYQKAIAICNDDPECLTLRSIGLGIACEQASFLLTGGTRVQKEAKHALKLAIRLYEQFMEEAIPSSMRDYFERWKQEITMLERYTDNEKSRVLYSLSTKIPY
;
A
#
# COMPACT_ATOMS: atom_id res chain seq x y z
N MET A 1 -19.23 -11.95 38.45
CA MET A 1 -19.44 -12.69 37.19
C MET A 1 -20.90 -12.57 36.86
N THR A 2 -21.24 -11.75 35.89
CA THR A 2 -22.62 -11.43 35.52
C THR A 2 -23.18 -12.59 34.70
N LYS A 3 -24.29 -13.18 35.14
CA LYS A 3 -24.90 -14.33 34.43
C LYS A 3 -25.87 -13.88 33.34
N TYR A 4 -25.68 -14.39 32.12
CA TYR A 4 -26.55 -14.19 30.96
C TYR A 4 -27.14 -15.51 30.48
N TYR A 5 -28.37 -15.45 29.98
CA TYR A 5 -29.05 -16.52 29.27
C TYR A 5 -29.21 -16.11 27.81
N LEU A 6 -28.88 -17.02 26.90
CA LEU A 6 -29.01 -16.82 25.46
C LEU A 6 -29.91 -17.91 24.87
N LEU A 7 -31.11 -17.52 24.45
CA LEU A 7 -32.10 -18.38 23.81
C LEU A 7 -31.97 -18.24 22.30
N LEU A 8 -31.80 -19.35 21.58
CA LEU A 8 -31.53 -19.34 20.15
C LEU A 8 -32.44 -20.29 19.36
N ASP A 9 -32.85 -19.84 18.19
CA ASP A 9 -33.43 -20.66 17.12
C ASP A 9 -32.81 -20.29 15.77
N GLU A 10 -33.18 -21.01 14.71
CA GLU A 10 -32.71 -20.78 13.35
C GLU A 10 -33.87 -20.39 12.41
N SER A 11 -33.54 -19.67 11.35
CA SER A 11 -34.47 -19.42 10.25
C SER A 11 -33.72 -19.28 8.94
N GLY A 12 -34.17 -20.02 7.92
CA GLY A 12 -33.58 -20.00 6.59
C GLY A 12 -33.33 -21.40 6.03
N ASP A 13 -32.90 -21.44 4.78
CA ASP A 13 -32.46 -22.66 4.10
C ASP A 13 -30.94 -22.58 3.90
N PHE A 14 -30.20 -23.17 4.82
CA PHE A 14 -28.73 -23.17 4.83
C PHE A 14 -28.11 -23.95 3.64
N ILE A 15 -28.91 -24.60 2.79
CA ILE A 15 -28.47 -25.23 1.54
C ILE A 15 -28.68 -24.28 0.36
N GLN A 16 -29.90 -23.71 0.24
CA GLN A 16 -30.28 -22.85 -0.89
C GLN A 16 -29.89 -21.38 -0.70
N ASP A 17 -29.29 -21.02 0.44
CA ASP A 17 -28.91 -19.64 0.76
C ASP A 17 -27.98 -18.97 -0.27
N ILE A 18 -27.17 -19.78 -0.97
CA ILE A 18 -26.25 -19.35 -2.04
C ILE A 18 -27.00 -18.69 -3.21
N ASP A 19 -28.24 -19.09 -3.47
CA ASP A 19 -29.02 -18.65 -4.64
C ASP A 19 -29.49 -17.18 -4.55
N GLY A 20 -29.34 -16.53 -3.39
CA GLY A 20 -29.50 -15.09 -3.24
C GLY A 20 -30.95 -14.55 -3.30
N LYS A 21 -31.97 -15.42 -3.28
CA LYS A 21 -33.38 -15.05 -3.51
C LYS A 21 -34.12 -14.50 -2.28
N GLU A 22 -33.67 -14.81 -1.07
CA GLU A 22 -34.31 -14.40 0.21
C GLU A 22 -33.32 -13.71 1.15
N VAL A 23 -33.75 -13.32 2.36
CA VAL A 23 -32.83 -12.89 3.44
C VAL A 23 -31.85 -14.04 3.72
N PRO A 24 -30.56 -13.77 4.03
CA PRO A 24 -29.64 -14.81 4.42
C PRO A 24 -30.13 -15.65 5.60
N SER A 25 -29.67 -16.90 5.69
CA SER A 25 -29.99 -17.77 6.83
C SER A 25 -29.39 -17.20 8.11
N ILE A 26 -30.15 -17.31 9.19
CA ILE A 26 -29.80 -16.71 10.49
C ILE A 26 -29.92 -17.71 11.63
N VAL A 27 -29.19 -17.41 12.70
CA VAL A 27 -29.38 -17.96 14.05
C VAL A 27 -29.58 -16.79 15.00
N GLY A 28 -30.62 -16.78 15.81
CA GLY A 28 -30.92 -15.62 16.65
C GLY A 28 -31.92 -15.88 17.75
N GLY A 29 -32.20 -14.86 18.55
CA GLY A 29 -33.15 -14.94 19.64
C GLY A 29 -32.92 -13.88 20.71
N LEU A 30 -32.95 -14.31 21.98
CA LEU A 30 -33.06 -13.44 23.14
C LEU A 30 -31.87 -13.59 24.08
N LEU A 31 -31.25 -12.48 24.43
CA LEU A 31 -30.23 -12.35 25.47
C LEU A 31 -30.81 -11.59 26.67
N PHE A 32 -30.63 -12.13 27.87
CA PHE A 32 -31.07 -11.46 29.09
C PHE A 32 -30.25 -11.89 30.31
N SER A 33 -30.37 -11.13 31.40
CA SER A 33 -29.75 -11.46 32.68
C SER A 33 -30.78 -11.41 33.82
N PRO A 34 -30.87 -12.44 34.68
CA PRO A 34 -31.69 -12.40 35.89
C PRO A 34 -31.35 -11.23 36.81
N GLU A 35 -30.08 -10.82 36.83
CA GLU A 35 -29.60 -9.67 37.62
C GLU A 35 -30.15 -8.34 37.08
N LYS A 36 -30.56 -8.32 35.80
CA LYS A 36 -31.19 -7.18 35.13
C LYS A 36 -32.73 -7.27 35.14
N GLY A 37 -33.31 -8.20 35.89
CA GLY A 37 -34.75 -8.22 36.20
C GLY A 37 -35.64 -9.12 35.32
N LEU A 38 -35.06 -9.87 34.37
CA LEU A 38 -35.79 -10.81 33.51
C LEU A 38 -35.35 -12.25 33.79
N THR A 39 -36.32 -13.15 33.96
CA THR A 39 -36.09 -14.58 34.21
C THR A 39 -36.82 -15.44 33.18
N LEU A 40 -36.42 -16.70 33.03
CA LEU A 40 -37.11 -17.67 32.16
C LEU A 40 -38.61 -17.71 32.47
N THR A 41 -38.98 -17.88 33.75
CA THR A 41 -40.39 -17.89 34.19
C THR A 41 -41.17 -16.68 33.69
N LYS A 42 -40.59 -15.48 33.82
CA LYS A 42 -41.24 -14.23 33.40
C LYS A 42 -41.37 -14.12 31.88
N ILE A 43 -40.41 -14.65 31.11
CA ILE A 43 -40.51 -14.74 29.64
C ILE A 43 -41.67 -15.66 29.24
N GLY A 44 -41.79 -16.82 29.89
CA GLY A 44 -42.92 -17.74 29.68
C GLY A 44 -44.27 -17.08 30.00
N GLU A 45 -44.37 -16.38 31.13
CA GLU A 45 -45.58 -15.64 31.53
C GLU A 45 -45.96 -14.55 30.50
N ILE A 46 -44.99 -13.77 30.01
CA ILE A 46 -45.21 -12.75 28.97
C ILE A 46 -45.74 -13.42 27.68
N PHE A 47 -45.10 -14.52 27.27
CA PHE A 47 -45.48 -15.25 26.06
C PHE A 47 -46.90 -15.82 26.15
N GLU A 48 -47.24 -16.53 27.24
CA GLU A 48 -48.58 -17.09 27.44
C GLU A 48 -49.65 -15.99 27.52
N ARG A 49 -49.36 -14.91 28.25
CA ARG A 49 -50.26 -13.75 28.34
C ARG A 49 -50.57 -13.17 26.97
N LEU A 50 -49.55 -12.96 26.15
CA LEU A 50 -49.72 -12.40 24.80
C LEU A 50 -50.40 -13.38 23.85
N CYS A 51 -50.11 -14.68 23.95
CA CYS A 51 -50.86 -15.69 23.21
C CYS A 51 -52.36 -15.63 23.52
N ASN A 52 -52.72 -15.54 24.81
CA ASN A 52 -54.11 -15.39 25.23
C ASN A 52 -54.76 -14.09 24.70
N ASN A 53 -54.04 -12.96 24.76
CA ASN A 53 -54.53 -11.67 24.27
C ASN A 53 -54.81 -11.66 22.76
N HIS A 54 -54.02 -12.42 21.99
CA HIS A 54 -54.14 -12.52 20.53
C HIS A 54 -54.95 -13.74 20.06
N GLY A 55 -55.48 -14.56 20.98
CA GLY A 55 -56.26 -15.76 20.67
C GLY A 55 -55.45 -16.89 20.04
N ILE A 56 -54.17 -17.02 20.40
CA ILE A 56 -53.23 -18.02 19.88
C ILE A 56 -53.11 -19.17 20.89
N ASP A 57 -53.19 -20.41 20.42
CA ASP A 57 -52.92 -21.59 21.25
C ASP A 57 -51.40 -21.73 21.47
N SER A 58 -50.95 -21.43 22.69
CA SER A 58 -49.53 -21.52 23.06
C SER A 58 -48.97 -22.94 22.94
N ARG A 59 -49.81 -23.99 23.04
CA ARG A 59 -49.35 -25.39 22.97
C ARG A 59 -49.00 -25.86 21.56
N HIS A 60 -49.65 -25.29 20.55
CA HIS A 60 -49.45 -25.64 19.14
C HIS A 60 -48.84 -24.47 18.34
N PHE A 61 -48.08 -23.61 19.02
CA PHE A 61 -47.46 -22.45 18.41
C PHE A 61 -46.28 -22.81 17.51
N HIS A 62 -46.28 -22.28 16.29
CA HIS A 62 -45.12 -22.19 15.43
C HIS A 62 -45.25 -20.93 14.55
N SER A 63 -44.22 -20.10 14.49
CA SER A 63 -44.26 -18.80 13.79
C SER A 63 -44.65 -18.89 12.31
N THR A 64 -44.30 -19.98 11.64
CA THR A 64 -44.63 -20.24 10.23
C THR A 64 -46.13 -20.37 10.00
N ASP A 65 -46.85 -20.92 10.98
CA ASP A 65 -48.24 -21.35 10.85
C ASP A 65 -49.22 -20.19 11.09
N LEU A 66 -48.73 -19.07 11.65
CA LEU A 66 -49.55 -17.90 11.94
C LEU A 66 -49.83 -17.03 10.69
N PRO A 67 -51.08 -16.59 10.49
CA PRO A 67 -51.44 -15.65 9.43
C PRO A 67 -50.67 -14.33 9.55
N LYS A 68 -50.34 -13.71 8.42
CA LYS A 68 -49.50 -12.50 8.32
C LYS A 68 -49.89 -11.39 9.33
N VAL A 69 -51.17 -11.02 9.36
CA VAL A 69 -51.67 -9.91 10.19
C VAL A 69 -51.62 -10.24 11.68
N LEU A 70 -51.89 -11.50 12.03
CA LEU A 70 -51.85 -11.95 13.42
C LEU A 70 -50.40 -12.03 13.92
N PHE A 71 -49.52 -12.62 13.11
CA PHE A 71 -48.09 -12.72 13.42
C PHE A 71 -47.47 -11.34 13.63
N SER A 72 -47.65 -10.40 12.71
CA SER A 72 -46.96 -9.10 12.80
C SER A 72 -47.36 -8.28 14.02
N ARG A 73 -48.64 -8.34 14.44
CA ARG A 73 -49.11 -7.66 15.66
C ARG A 73 -48.59 -8.33 16.92
N PHE A 74 -48.76 -9.65 17.02
CA PHE A 74 -48.26 -10.44 18.14
C PHE A 74 -46.76 -10.24 18.35
N THR A 75 -45.96 -10.31 17.27
CA THR A 75 -44.51 -10.14 17.34
C THR A 75 -44.13 -8.75 17.84
N LEU A 76 -44.73 -7.68 17.32
CA LEU A 76 -44.38 -6.33 17.74
C LEU A 76 -44.71 -6.09 19.23
N ASP A 77 -45.84 -6.60 19.70
CA ASP A 77 -46.22 -6.52 21.12
C ASP A 77 -45.23 -7.32 21.99
N LEU A 78 -44.91 -8.56 21.58
CA LEU A 78 -43.96 -9.43 22.28
C LEU A 78 -42.57 -8.81 22.39
N LEU A 79 -42.03 -8.29 21.29
CA LEU A 79 -40.72 -7.65 21.29
C LEU A 79 -40.70 -6.32 22.05
N SER A 80 -41.82 -5.60 22.11
CA SER A 80 -41.89 -4.38 22.92
C SER A 80 -41.89 -4.73 24.41
N ASP A 81 -42.76 -5.65 24.82
CA ASP A 81 -42.88 -6.11 26.21
C ASP A 81 -41.55 -6.69 26.75
N LEU A 82 -40.88 -7.55 25.98
CA LEU A 82 -39.61 -8.15 26.40
C LEU A 82 -38.50 -7.10 26.56
N LYS A 83 -38.45 -6.13 25.64
CA LYS A 83 -37.45 -5.05 25.67
C LYS A 83 -37.65 -4.11 26.85
N GLU A 84 -38.90 -3.73 27.16
CA GLU A 84 -39.24 -2.94 28.35
C GLU A 84 -38.86 -3.65 29.66
N ASN A 85 -38.80 -4.99 29.63
CA ASN A 85 -38.36 -5.81 30.75
C ASN A 85 -36.86 -6.12 30.75
N GLY A 86 -36.05 -5.43 29.92
CA GLY A 86 -34.59 -5.50 29.96
C GLY A 86 -33.96 -6.59 29.08
N ALA A 87 -34.71 -7.13 28.11
CA ALA A 87 -34.16 -8.07 27.15
C ALA A 87 -33.38 -7.37 26.02
N THR A 88 -32.39 -8.06 25.48
CA THR A 88 -31.63 -7.65 24.29
C THR A 88 -31.78 -8.71 23.19
N TYR A 89 -31.96 -8.26 21.96
CA TYR A 89 -32.07 -9.17 20.81
C TYR A 89 -30.72 -9.47 20.20
N VAL A 90 -30.52 -10.72 19.76
CA VAL A 90 -29.27 -11.17 19.15
C VAL A 90 -29.57 -11.88 17.83
N VAL A 91 -28.85 -11.53 16.78
CA VAL A 91 -28.98 -12.16 15.46
C VAL A 91 -27.60 -12.39 14.86
N PHE A 92 -27.34 -13.61 14.41
CA PHE A 92 -26.14 -14.04 13.68
C PHE A 92 -26.55 -14.37 12.24
N GLU A 93 -26.00 -13.65 11.26
CA GLU A 93 -26.42 -13.71 9.86
C GLU A 93 -25.31 -14.18 8.92
N ASN A 94 -25.65 -15.00 7.93
CA ASN A 94 -24.76 -15.41 6.83
C ASN A 94 -24.83 -14.43 5.64
N VAL A 95 -24.53 -13.15 5.85
CA VAL A 95 -24.61 -12.12 4.79
C VAL A 95 -23.85 -12.52 3.53
N GLU A 96 -22.78 -13.26 3.71
CA GLU A 96 -21.84 -13.67 2.68
C GLU A 96 -22.27 -14.95 1.94
N ARG A 97 -23.38 -15.55 2.37
CA ARG A 97 -24.07 -16.69 1.75
C ARG A 97 -23.14 -17.88 1.48
N ILE A 98 -22.26 -18.13 2.43
CA ILE A 98 -21.31 -19.22 2.33
C ILE A 98 -21.99 -20.51 2.75
N ASN A 99 -21.79 -21.56 1.94
CA ASN A 99 -22.08 -22.92 2.34
C ASN A 99 -20.76 -23.62 2.68
N ILE A 100 -20.60 -23.99 3.95
CA ILE A 100 -19.42 -24.67 4.46
C ILE A 100 -19.75 -26.14 4.55
N VAL A 101 -19.35 -26.91 3.55
CA VAL A 101 -19.50 -28.38 3.46
C VAL A 101 -20.96 -28.87 3.37
N ASN A 102 -21.80 -28.53 4.35
CA ASN A 102 -23.21 -28.85 4.41
C ASN A 102 -23.98 -27.89 5.34
N ALA A 103 -25.31 -27.98 5.32
CA ALA A 103 -26.22 -27.13 6.09
C ALA A 103 -25.89 -27.08 7.60
N THR A 104 -25.60 -28.25 8.19
CA THR A 104 -25.28 -28.41 9.61
C THR A 104 -23.97 -27.72 9.98
N THR A 105 -22.94 -27.91 9.16
CA THR A 105 -21.63 -27.30 9.37
C THR A 105 -21.70 -25.78 9.18
N THR A 106 -22.44 -25.31 8.17
CA THR A 106 -22.69 -23.87 7.97
C THR A 106 -23.36 -23.24 9.19
N TYR A 107 -24.42 -23.85 9.71
CA TYR A 107 -25.07 -23.40 10.94
C TYR A 107 -24.14 -23.34 12.15
N ILE A 108 -23.33 -24.39 12.37
CA ILE A 108 -22.41 -24.44 13.51
C ILE A 108 -21.38 -23.30 13.41
N ASN A 109 -20.91 -22.97 12.21
CA ASN A 109 -19.98 -21.85 12.02
C ASN A 109 -20.64 -20.48 12.26
N ILE A 110 -21.88 -20.28 11.78
CA ILE A 110 -22.65 -19.05 12.04
C ILE A 110 -22.83 -18.86 13.55
N LEU A 111 -23.25 -19.93 14.23
CA LEU A 111 -23.43 -19.93 15.67
C LEU A 111 -22.10 -19.67 16.41
N SER A 112 -21.01 -20.35 16.04
CA SER A 112 -19.74 -20.20 16.75
C SER A 112 -19.13 -18.81 16.58
N GLU A 113 -19.14 -18.25 15.37
CA GLU A 113 -18.58 -16.90 15.13
C GLU A 113 -19.46 -15.82 15.76
N GLY A 114 -20.79 -15.96 15.67
CA GLY A 114 -21.72 -15.06 16.35
C GLY A 114 -21.54 -15.05 17.87
N LEU A 115 -21.35 -16.22 18.48
CA LEU A 115 -21.07 -16.33 19.92
C LEU A 115 -19.75 -15.67 20.31
N ILE A 116 -18.69 -15.82 19.50
CA ILE A 116 -17.40 -15.16 19.76
C ILE A 116 -17.56 -13.64 19.73
N GLN A 117 -18.26 -13.10 18.73
CA GLN A 117 -18.49 -11.65 18.61
C GLN A 117 -19.38 -11.11 19.75
N LEU A 118 -20.37 -11.91 20.18
CA LEU A 118 -21.19 -11.59 21.35
C LEU A 118 -20.35 -11.55 22.64
N PHE A 119 -19.49 -12.56 22.87
CA PHE A 119 -18.58 -12.58 24.01
C PHE A 119 -17.68 -11.35 24.05
N GLN A 120 -17.10 -10.99 22.90
CA GLN A 120 -16.28 -9.78 22.79
C GLN A 120 -17.07 -8.54 23.17
N THR A 121 -18.29 -8.39 22.64
CA THR A 121 -19.14 -7.23 22.93
C THR A 121 -19.44 -7.10 24.42
N LEU A 122 -19.88 -8.17 25.08
CA LEU A 122 -20.18 -8.12 26.52
C LEU A 122 -18.92 -7.93 27.39
N SER A 123 -17.77 -8.46 26.96
CA SER A 123 -16.51 -8.26 27.69
C SER A 123 -16.02 -6.81 27.70
N THR A 124 -16.52 -5.96 26.79
CA THR A 124 -16.23 -4.52 26.84
C THR A 124 -17.03 -3.78 27.91
N ILE A 125 -18.08 -4.40 28.43
CA ILE A 125 -19.04 -3.80 29.37
C ILE A 125 -18.90 -4.44 30.76
N GLU A 126 -18.56 -5.73 30.83
CA GLU A 126 -18.55 -6.53 32.05
C GLU A 126 -17.16 -7.20 32.24
N GLU A 127 -16.59 -7.16 33.45
CA GLU A 127 -15.27 -7.75 33.73
C GLU A 127 -15.25 -9.29 33.67
N SER A 128 -16.36 -9.94 34.00
CA SER A 128 -16.50 -11.41 33.94
C SER A 128 -17.93 -11.83 33.64
N VAL A 129 -18.11 -12.80 32.74
CA VAL A 129 -19.42 -13.15 32.15
C VAL A 129 -19.64 -14.67 32.14
N GLU A 130 -20.79 -15.12 32.62
CA GLU A 130 -21.22 -16.52 32.53
C GLU A 130 -22.43 -16.64 31.60
N PHE A 131 -22.38 -17.55 30.62
CA PHE A 131 -23.45 -17.78 29.65
C PHE A 131 -24.11 -19.14 29.81
N GLU A 132 -25.43 -19.16 29.81
CA GLU A 132 -26.22 -20.37 29.64
C GLU A 132 -26.93 -20.30 28.29
N ILE A 133 -26.41 -21.05 27.31
CA ILE A 133 -26.91 -21.07 25.94
C ILE A 133 -27.93 -22.20 25.79
N ILE A 134 -29.13 -21.86 25.35
CA ILE A 134 -30.23 -22.79 25.13
C ILE A 134 -30.68 -22.63 23.68
N ALA A 135 -30.38 -23.62 22.84
CA ALA A 135 -30.72 -23.59 21.42
C ALA A 135 -31.80 -24.62 21.07
N ALA A 136 -32.65 -24.29 20.10
CA ALA A 136 -33.59 -25.24 19.54
C ALA A 136 -32.88 -26.36 18.76
N ARG A 137 -33.41 -27.59 18.85
CA ARG A 137 -32.87 -28.76 18.15
C ARG A 137 -33.09 -28.65 16.64
N ARG A 138 -31.99 -28.62 15.88
CA ARG A 138 -32.00 -28.73 14.42
C ARG A 138 -32.31 -30.15 13.94
N MET A 139 -33.02 -30.22 12.81
CA MET A 139 -33.28 -31.46 12.07
C MET A 139 -32.49 -31.42 10.76
N GLU A 140 -31.68 -32.44 10.49
CA GLU A 140 -30.89 -32.57 9.27
C GLU A 140 -31.62 -33.46 8.26
N GLN A 141 -31.75 -33.02 7.01
CA GLN A 141 -32.27 -33.88 5.95
C GLN A 141 -31.15 -34.80 5.43
N VAL A 142 -31.28 -36.11 5.69
CA VAL A 142 -30.33 -37.14 5.29
C VAL A 142 -30.97 -38.00 4.21
N ASN A 143 -30.23 -38.30 3.15
CA ASN A 143 -30.65 -39.25 2.13
C ASN A 143 -30.16 -40.64 2.51
N ASP A 144 -31.04 -41.64 2.52
CA ASP A 144 -30.63 -43.04 2.65
C ASP A 144 -29.90 -43.51 1.37
N GLU A 145 -29.30 -44.71 1.44
CA GLU A 145 -28.61 -45.35 0.29
C GLU A 145 -29.54 -45.60 -0.91
N ASN A 146 -30.86 -45.50 -0.73
CA ASN A 146 -31.89 -45.65 -1.76
C ASN A 146 -32.40 -44.28 -2.28
N GLY A 147 -31.78 -43.15 -1.88
CA GLY A 147 -32.16 -41.80 -2.29
C GLY A 147 -33.40 -41.23 -1.61
N LYS A 148 -33.90 -41.86 -0.54
CA LYS A 148 -35.07 -41.40 0.22
C LYS A 148 -34.61 -40.45 1.33
N SER A 149 -35.09 -39.21 1.29
CA SER A 149 -34.79 -38.22 2.33
C SER A 149 -35.60 -38.48 3.62
N TYR A 150 -34.93 -38.47 4.76
CA TYR A 150 -35.54 -38.46 6.09
C TYR A 150 -34.85 -37.44 6.99
N LEU A 151 -35.58 -36.94 8.00
CA LEU A 151 -35.02 -35.99 8.96
C LEU A 151 -34.31 -36.74 10.10
N ARG A 152 -32.99 -36.58 10.18
CA ARG A 152 -32.14 -37.07 11.27
C ARG A 152 -32.00 -35.99 12.33
N ARG A 153 -32.08 -36.39 13.60
CA ARG A 153 -31.69 -35.55 14.73
C ARG A 153 -30.18 -35.61 14.90
N ILE A 154 -29.53 -34.45 14.96
CA ILE A 154 -28.13 -34.35 15.37
C ILE A 154 -28.09 -34.52 16.89
N THR A 155 -27.11 -35.25 17.41
CA THR A 155 -27.00 -35.51 18.85
C THR A 155 -26.39 -34.30 19.59
N VAL A 156 -26.65 -34.19 20.90
CA VAL A 156 -26.14 -33.10 21.73
C VAL A 156 -24.61 -33.12 21.77
N GLU A 157 -24.02 -34.31 21.80
CA GLU A 157 -22.57 -34.50 21.86
C GLU A 157 -21.88 -34.03 20.56
N GLU A 158 -22.51 -34.23 19.40
CA GLU A 158 -21.97 -33.77 18.11
C GLU A 158 -22.02 -32.24 17.99
N TYR A 159 -23.06 -31.61 18.55
CA TYR A 159 -23.19 -30.16 18.67
C TYR A 159 -22.10 -29.57 19.56
N GLN A 160 -21.99 -30.09 20.78
CA GLN A 160 -21.11 -29.55 21.80
C GLN A 160 -19.64 -29.70 21.41
N LEU A 161 -19.22 -30.86 20.90
CA LEU A 161 -17.83 -31.10 20.51
C LEU A 161 -17.37 -30.17 19.39
N ARG A 162 -18.20 -29.97 18.35
CA ARG A 162 -17.85 -29.07 17.24
C ARG A 162 -17.89 -27.60 17.64
N LEU A 163 -18.83 -27.21 18.50
CA LEU A 163 -18.91 -25.86 19.02
C LEU A 163 -17.70 -25.54 19.92
N GLU A 164 -17.32 -26.45 20.82
CA GLU A 164 -16.13 -26.34 21.67
C GLU A 164 -14.85 -26.21 20.83
N GLU A 165 -14.67 -27.07 19.81
CA GLU A 165 -13.53 -27.01 18.89
C GLU A 165 -13.47 -25.65 18.16
N LYS A 166 -14.59 -25.20 17.59
CA LYS A 166 -14.67 -23.94 16.84
C LYS A 166 -14.45 -22.72 17.73
N LEU A 167 -15.02 -22.71 18.92
CA LEU A 167 -14.80 -21.65 19.91
C LEU A 167 -13.33 -21.64 20.36
N ALA A 168 -12.72 -22.80 20.65
CA ALA A 168 -11.31 -22.88 21.04
C ALA A 168 -10.37 -22.35 19.94
N ILE A 169 -10.59 -22.75 18.68
CA ILE A 169 -9.82 -22.26 17.53
C ILE A 169 -10.05 -20.75 17.30
N GLY A 170 -11.30 -20.29 17.33
CA GLY A 170 -11.66 -18.89 17.12
C GLY A 170 -11.08 -17.98 18.21
N LEU A 171 -11.13 -18.40 19.48
CA LEU A 171 -10.52 -17.69 20.60
C LEU A 171 -8.98 -17.67 20.52
N ALA A 172 -8.36 -18.78 20.11
CA ALA A 172 -6.91 -18.85 19.90
C ALA A 172 -6.45 -17.92 18.76
N ARG A 173 -7.15 -17.92 17.61
CA ARG A 173 -6.86 -17.02 16.47
C ARG A 173 -6.96 -15.54 16.85
N ARG A 174 -7.84 -15.20 17.78
CA ARG A 174 -8.08 -13.82 18.23
C ARG A 174 -7.24 -13.42 19.47
N ASN A 175 -6.29 -14.27 19.91
CA ASN A 175 -5.45 -14.10 21.11
C ASN A 175 -6.25 -13.92 22.42
N LEU A 176 -7.47 -14.44 22.49
CA LEU A 176 -8.35 -14.37 23.66
C LEU A 176 -8.18 -15.57 24.61
N ALA A 177 -7.25 -16.48 24.31
CA ALA A 177 -7.01 -17.69 25.10
C ALA A 177 -6.61 -17.39 26.56
N SER A 178 -5.96 -16.26 26.83
CA SER A 178 -5.61 -15.80 28.18
C SER A 178 -6.79 -15.18 28.95
N SER A 179 -7.84 -14.73 28.26
CA SER A 179 -9.07 -14.17 28.84
C SER A 179 -10.13 -15.23 29.18
N ILE A 180 -9.88 -16.51 28.84
CA ILE A 180 -10.77 -17.65 29.12
C ILE A 180 -11.15 -17.74 30.60
N HIS A 181 -10.27 -17.32 31.52
CA HIS A 181 -10.56 -17.35 32.96
C HIS A 181 -11.71 -16.41 33.39
N ASN A 182 -12.08 -15.43 32.54
CA ASN A 182 -13.15 -14.48 32.83
C ASN A 182 -14.50 -14.88 32.25
N TRP A 183 -14.56 -15.96 31.44
CA TRP A 183 -15.78 -16.40 30.75
C TRP A 183 -16.08 -17.86 31.05
N LYS A 184 -17.33 -18.16 31.37
CA LYS A 184 -17.85 -19.53 31.48
C LYS A 184 -19.07 -19.65 30.60
N TRP A 185 -19.25 -20.79 29.95
CA TRP A 185 -20.45 -21.04 29.19
C TRP A 185 -20.90 -22.49 29.31
N SER A 186 -22.19 -22.71 29.20
CA SER A 186 -22.82 -24.03 29.04
C SER A 186 -23.75 -24.00 27.84
N PHE A 187 -23.97 -25.16 27.23
CA PHE A 187 -24.83 -25.30 26.07
C PHE A 187 -25.81 -26.45 26.27
N SER A 188 -27.07 -26.20 25.93
CA SER A 188 -28.15 -27.19 26.03
C SER A 188 -29.11 -27.09 24.85
N LEU A 189 -29.73 -28.22 24.50
CA LEU A 189 -30.65 -28.33 23.37
C LEU A 189 -32.08 -28.60 23.83
N GLY A 190 -32.99 -27.67 23.51
CA GLY A 190 -34.42 -27.77 23.77
C GLY A 190 -35.28 -27.98 22.52
N SER A 191 -36.59 -27.98 22.69
CA SER A 191 -37.55 -28.14 21.58
C SER A 191 -38.47 -26.92 21.53
N ALA A 192 -38.38 -26.12 20.46
CA ALA A 192 -39.28 -24.99 20.21
C ALA A 192 -40.77 -25.40 20.11
N ARG A 193 -41.09 -26.70 20.01
CA ARG A 193 -42.49 -27.18 20.11
C ARG A 193 -43.02 -27.25 21.54
N ASN A 194 -42.14 -27.50 22.50
CA ASN A 194 -42.52 -27.85 23.87
C ASN A 194 -42.04 -26.83 24.92
N ASP A 195 -41.08 -25.98 24.56
CA ASP A 195 -40.47 -24.99 25.44
C ASP A 195 -40.86 -23.58 24.98
N ASP A 196 -41.59 -22.86 25.83
CA ASP A 196 -42.11 -21.54 25.51
C ASP A 196 -41.01 -20.50 25.31
N HIS A 197 -39.86 -20.65 25.96
CA HIS A 197 -38.73 -19.74 25.78
C HIS A 197 -38.12 -19.88 24.37
N LEU A 198 -38.10 -21.10 23.83
CA LEU A 198 -37.62 -21.35 22.48
C LEU A 198 -38.66 -20.94 21.42
N LYS A 199 -39.96 -20.93 21.73
CA LYS A 199 -40.99 -20.31 20.86
C LYS A 199 -40.81 -18.80 20.72
N VAL A 200 -40.33 -18.14 21.78
CA VAL A 200 -39.95 -16.72 21.71
C VAL A 200 -38.75 -16.54 20.78
N ALA A 201 -37.73 -17.40 20.87
CA ALA A 201 -36.58 -17.37 19.96
C ALA A 201 -36.97 -17.64 18.48
N ASP A 202 -37.86 -18.61 18.22
CA ASP A 202 -38.48 -18.85 16.90
C ASP A 202 -39.15 -17.58 16.36
N THR A 203 -39.92 -16.89 17.22
CA THR A 203 -40.64 -15.67 16.84
C THR A 203 -39.67 -14.55 16.41
N ILE A 204 -38.58 -14.35 17.16
CA ILE A 204 -37.55 -13.34 16.86
C ILE A 204 -36.86 -13.66 15.52
N CYS A 205 -36.41 -14.90 15.34
CA CYS A 205 -35.76 -15.35 14.11
C CYS A 205 -36.69 -15.22 12.90
N HIS A 206 -37.91 -15.73 13.02
CA HIS A 206 -38.87 -15.70 11.93
C HIS A 206 -39.24 -14.26 11.55
N ALA A 207 -39.35 -13.37 12.53
CA ALA A 207 -39.65 -11.96 12.30
C ALA A 207 -38.56 -11.27 11.48
N TYR A 208 -37.29 -11.43 11.86
CA TYR A 208 -36.16 -10.87 11.13
C TYR A 208 -36.06 -11.45 9.72
N PHE A 209 -36.08 -12.78 9.60
CA PHE A 209 -35.96 -13.48 8.32
C PHE A 209 -37.10 -13.17 7.34
N ARG A 210 -38.34 -13.02 7.85
CA ARG A 210 -39.53 -12.74 7.02
C ARG A 210 -39.99 -11.29 7.07
N GLN A 211 -39.15 -10.34 7.49
CA GLN A 211 -39.52 -8.93 7.64
C GLN A 211 -40.24 -8.34 6.42
N LYS A 212 -39.73 -8.60 5.21
CA LYS A 212 -40.29 -8.10 3.93
C LYS A 212 -41.63 -8.77 3.56
N LYS A 213 -41.88 -9.99 4.03
CA LYS A 213 -43.06 -10.79 3.67
C LYS A 213 -44.20 -10.66 4.69
N LYS A 214 -43.88 -10.64 5.99
CA LYS A 214 -44.86 -10.67 7.09
C LYS A 214 -45.24 -9.29 7.65
N PHE A 215 -44.46 -8.23 7.40
CA PHE A 215 -44.71 -6.89 7.96
C PHE A 215 -45.00 -5.86 6.85
N THR A 216 -45.81 -4.84 7.15
CA THR A 216 -45.96 -3.64 6.29
C THR A 216 -44.72 -2.75 6.39
N PRO A 217 -44.48 -1.80 5.47
CA PRO A 217 -43.33 -0.89 5.55
C PRO A 217 -43.19 -0.18 6.91
N ASP A 218 -44.28 0.37 7.45
CA ASP A 218 -44.26 1.03 8.77
C ASP A 218 -43.92 0.05 9.91
N GLN A 219 -44.45 -1.18 9.83
CA GLN A 219 -44.14 -2.23 10.80
C GLN A 219 -42.71 -2.73 10.68
N GLN A 220 -42.10 -2.71 9.49
CA GLN A 220 -40.70 -3.05 9.29
C GLN A 220 -39.80 -2.03 9.97
N VAL A 221 -40.10 -0.73 9.86
CA VAL A 221 -39.36 0.32 10.57
C VAL A 221 -39.45 0.11 12.09
N MET A 222 -40.64 -0.17 12.62
CA MET A 222 -40.80 -0.47 14.05
C MET A 222 -40.04 -1.73 14.49
N LEU A 223 -40.12 -2.81 13.70
CA LEU A 223 -39.39 -4.05 13.97
C LEU A 223 -37.88 -3.81 13.97
N LEU A 224 -37.36 -3.11 12.98
CA LEU A 224 -35.93 -2.78 12.88
C LEU A 224 -35.50 -1.90 14.05
N HIS A 225 -36.28 -0.90 14.45
CA HIS A 225 -35.96 -0.07 15.61
C HIS A 225 -35.91 -0.87 16.93
N LEU A 226 -36.81 -1.84 17.10
CA LEU A 226 -36.77 -2.75 18.26
C LEU A 226 -35.49 -3.61 18.26
N LEU A 227 -35.04 -4.05 17.08
CA LEU A 227 -33.86 -4.89 16.88
C LEU A 227 -32.54 -4.12 16.74
N GLU A 228 -32.56 -2.81 16.42
CA GLU A 228 -31.39 -1.95 16.18
C GLU A 228 -30.59 -1.66 17.46
N GLU A 229 -31.24 -1.69 18.62
CA GLU A 229 -30.56 -1.68 19.93
C GLU A 229 -30.04 -3.07 20.32
N GLY A 230 -30.25 -4.08 19.47
CA GLY A 230 -29.77 -5.45 19.63
C GLY A 230 -28.39 -5.69 19.00
N HIS A 231 -27.85 -6.86 19.28
CA HIS A 231 -26.55 -7.30 18.79
C HIS A 231 -26.68 -8.10 17.49
N LEU A 232 -26.49 -7.43 16.35
CA LEU A 232 -26.47 -8.04 15.01
C LEU A 232 -25.02 -8.34 14.58
N TYR A 233 -24.73 -9.59 14.23
CA TYR A 233 -23.41 -10.11 13.88
C TYR A 233 -23.44 -10.91 12.58
N THR A 234 -22.33 -10.96 11.85
CA THR A 234 -22.19 -11.66 10.55
C THR A 234 -21.08 -12.71 10.57
N LEU A 235 -21.01 -13.61 9.58
CA LEU A 235 -19.99 -14.68 9.52
C LEU A 235 -18.58 -14.14 9.38
N PHE A 236 -18.38 -13.05 8.65
CA PHE A 236 -17.13 -12.29 8.70
C PHE A 236 -17.32 -11.00 9.48
N ASP A 237 -16.35 -10.72 10.35
CA ASP A 237 -16.17 -9.38 10.90
C ASP A 237 -15.86 -8.43 9.73
N HIS A 238 -16.40 -7.21 9.72
CA HIS A 238 -15.72 -6.12 8.99
C HIS A 238 -14.38 -5.88 9.69
N GLU A 239 -13.38 -6.66 9.29
CA GLU A 239 -12.14 -6.96 10.03
C GLU A 239 -11.49 -5.69 10.59
N SER A 240 -11.49 -4.60 9.84
CA SER A 240 -10.87 -3.33 10.26
C SER A 240 -11.58 -2.64 11.43
N SER A 241 -12.91 -2.64 11.51
CA SER A 241 -13.63 -1.93 12.59
C SER A 241 -13.47 -2.60 13.96
N ILE A 242 -13.50 -3.94 13.99
CA ILE A 242 -13.28 -4.74 15.20
C ILE A 242 -11.80 -4.78 15.55
N SER A 243 -10.91 -4.83 14.55
CA SER A 243 -9.47 -4.68 14.78
C SER A 243 -9.16 -3.34 15.45
N ILE A 244 -9.70 -2.23 14.93
CA ILE A 244 -9.54 -0.89 15.54
C ILE A 244 -10.11 -0.87 16.97
N LYS A 245 -11.33 -1.36 17.20
CA LYS A 245 -11.93 -1.43 18.55
C LYS A 245 -11.07 -2.23 19.52
N ARG A 246 -10.54 -3.38 19.09
CA ARG A 246 -9.65 -4.25 19.89
C ARG A 246 -8.30 -3.58 20.18
N LEU A 247 -7.70 -2.92 19.19
CA LEU A 247 -6.45 -2.21 19.38
C LEU A 247 -6.64 -1.02 20.33
N LEU A 248 -7.76 -0.33 20.22
CA LEU A 248 -8.17 0.72 21.15
C LEU A 248 -8.42 0.19 22.56
N SER A 249 -9.04 -0.98 22.74
CA SER A 249 -9.23 -1.57 24.09
C SER A 249 -7.91 -1.99 24.72
N ASN A 250 -6.95 -2.45 23.92
CA ASN A 250 -5.63 -2.85 24.37
C ASN A 250 -4.65 -1.68 24.54
N GLY A 251 -5.11 -0.44 24.31
CA GLY A 251 -4.27 0.76 24.41
C GLY A 251 -3.25 0.92 23.28
N MET A 252 -3.32 0.11 22.23
CA MET A 252 -2.38 0.11 21.09
C MET A 252 -2.83 1.14 20.04
N LEU A 253 -2.67 2.43 20.36
CA LEU A 253 -3.18 3.53 19.55
C LEU A 253 -2.48 3.66 18.18
N GLY A 254 -1.18 3.41 18.11
CA GLY A 254 -0.39 3.45 16.87
C GLY A 254 -0.84 2.41 15.86
N MET A 255 -1.13 1.19 16.34
CA MET A 255 -1.68 0.13 15.50
C MET A 255 -3.14 0.39 15.13
N ALA A 256 -3.95 0.91 16.05
CA ALA A 256 -5.33 1.31 15.73
C ALA A 256 -5.35 2.38 14.63
N LEU A 257 -4.41 3.32 14.69
CA LEU A 257 -4.24 4.34 13.67
C LEU A 257 -3.80 3.75 12.34
N PHE A 258 -2.87 2.80 12.36
CA PHE A 258 -2.43 2.08 11.16
C PHE A 258 -3.59 1.34 10.49
N GLU A 259 -4.36 0.56 11.24
CA GLU A 259 -5.56 -0.13 10.75
C GLU A 259 -6.59 0.84 10.14
N TRP A 260 -6.76 2.02 10.74
CA TRP A 260 -7.61 3.06 10.16
C TRP A 260 -7.09 3.57 8.81
N VAL A 261 -5.77 3.72 8.65
CA VAL A 261 -5.18 4.17 7.38
C VAL A 261 -5.33 3.09 6.31
N VAL A 262 -5.06 1.82 6.62
CA VAL A 262 -5.07 0.73 5.62
C VAL A 262 -6.45 0.13 5.36
N ALA A 263 -7.47 0.46 6.16
CA ALA A 263 -8.84 0.05 5.92
C ALA A 263 -9.26 0.45 4.49
N GLU A 264 -9.52 -0.54 3.63
CA GLU A 264 -9.99 -0.32 2.27
C GLU A 264 -11.32 0.45 2.30
N ARG A 265 -11.49 1.41 1.38
CA ARG A 265 -12.82 1.84 0.98
C ARG A 265 -13.51 0.62 0.38
N PHE A 266 -14.23 -0.14 1.20
CA PHE A 266 -15.03 -1.24 0.70
C PHE A 266 -16.13 -0.69 -0.19
N SER A 267 -15.86 -0.80 -1.50
CA SER A 267 -16.78 -0.80 -2.62
C SER A 267 -17.33 0.54 -3.14
N ASN A 268 -17.20 0.70 -4.46
CA ASN A 268 -18.14 1.42 -5.33
C ASN A 268 -19.54 0.77 -5.34
N ARG A 269 -20.02 0.22 -4.22
CA ARG A 269 -21.43 -0.10 -4.03
C ARG A 269 -21.99 0.88 -3.02
N VAL A 270 -23.12 1.44 -3.40
CA VAL A 270 -24.00 2.24 -2.57
C VAL A 270 -24.45 1.37 -1.39
N ASP A 271 -23.62 1.22 -0.38
CA ASP A 271 -24.00 0.68 0.91
C ASP A 271 -23.65 1.75 1.96
N GLN A 272 -24.65 2.57 2.25
CA GLN A 272 -24.58 3.68 3.20
C GLN A 272 -24.58 3.20 4.67
N SER A 273 -24.10 2.00 4.97
CA SER A 273 -24.17 1.48 6.34
C SER A 273 -22.81 1.09 6.94
N ARG A 274 -22.39 1.93 7.90
CA ARG A 274 -21.74 1.56 9.18
C ARG A 274 -20.21 1.39 9.27
N PHE A 275 -19.39 1.95 8.38
CA PHE A 275 -18.03 2.34 8.78
C PHE A 275 -18.02 3.82 9.22
N GLN A 276 -18.05 4.06 10.53
CA GLN A 276 -17.91 5.40 11.11
C GLN A 276 -16.43 5.85 11.07
N GLU A 277 -15.86 5.95 9.87
CA GLU A 277 -14.45 6.27 9.63
C GLU A 277 -13.99 7.50 10.43
N ASN A 278 -14.83 8.53 10.43
CA ASN A 278 -14.56 9.78 11.12
C ASN A 278 -14.66 9.62 12.65
N GLU A 279 -15.58 8.81 13.17
CA GLU A 279 -15.70 8.62 14.63
C GLU A 279 -14.53 7.82 15.21
N PHE A 280 -14.03 6.82 14.48
CA PHE A 280 -12.82 6.10 14.91
C PHE A 280 -11.58 6.99 14.87
N LEU A 281 -11.39 7.75 13.80
CA LEU A 281 -10.29 8.71 13.73
C LEU A 281 -10.38 9.71 14.89
N ASP A 282 -11.56 10.29 15.11
CA ASP A 282 -11.79 11.25 16.18
C ASP A 282 -11.49 10.66 17.57
N LEU A 283 -11.91 9.41 17.81
CA LEU A 283 -11.62 8.71 19.05
C LEU A 283 -10.12 8.44 19.23
N ILE A 284 -9.44 7.95 18.19
CA ILE A 284 -7.99 7.69 18.21
C ILE A 284 -7.24 8.99 18.49
N LEU A 285 -7.53 10.07 17.75
CA LEU A 285 -6.88 11.37 17.91
C LEU A 285 -7.14 11.98 19.29
N THR A 286 -8.36 11.84 19.83
CA THR A 286 -8.69 12.29 21.19
C THR A 286 -7.86 11.56 22.24
N ARG A 287 -7.61 10.26 22.06
CA ARG A 287 -6.75 9.49 22.97
C ARG A 287 -5.28 9.84 22.80
N LEU A 288 -4.79 10.01 21.57
CA LEU A 288 -3.41 10.44 21.29
C LEU A 288 -3.10 11.82 21.88
N GLN A 289 -4.03 12.77 21.80
CA GLN A 289 -3.88 14.11 22.36
C GLN A 289 -3.68 14.11 23.90
N LYS A 290 -4.22 13.10 24.59
CA LYS A 290 -4.10 12.95 26.05
C LYS A 290 -2.79 12.29 26.49
N LEU A 291 -2.02 11.72 25.57
CA LEU A 291 -0.77 11.04 25.90
C LEU A 291 0.36 12.03 26.23
N PRO A 292 1.25 11.68 27.18
CA PRO A 292 2.53 12.37 27.34
C PRO A 292 3.38 12.28 26.07
N ARG A 293 4.26 13.27 25.83
CA ARG A 293 5.11 13.35 24.63
C ARG A 293 5.89 12.07 24.32
N HIS A 294 6.44 11.42 25.35
CA HIS A 294 7.19 10.17 25.18
C HIS A 294 6.30 9.02 24.67
N SER A 295 5.14 8.83 25.30
CA SER A 295 4.17 7.79 24.90
C SER A 295 3.60 8.05 23.51
N LEU A 296 3.28 9.31 23.18
CA LEU A 296 2.86 9.69 21.84
C LEU A 296 3.92 9.33 20.79
N LYS A 297 5.20 9.64 21.05
CA LYS A 297 6.30 9.28 20.15
C LYS A 297 6.40 7.76 19.96
N ALA A 298 6.27 6.97 21.03
CA ALA A 298 6.31 5.52 20.95
C ALA A 298 5.18 4.93 20.10
N GLU A 299 3.94 5.39 20.29
CA GLU A 299 2.78 4.94 19.50
C GLU A 299 2.94 5.27 18.01
N LEU A 300 3.40 6.48 17.68
CA LEU A 300 3.64 6.89 16.30
C LEU A 300 4.83 6.15 15.67
N GLN A 301 5.84 5.78 16.47
CA GLN A 301 6.94 4.95 15.99
C GLN A 301 6.47 3.53 15.60
N VAL A 302 5.55 2.95 16.38
CA VAL A 302 4.94 1.65 16.04
C VAL A 302 4.23 1.74 14.69
N PHE A 303 3.41 2.78 14.47
CA PHE A 303 2.79 3.03 13.17
C PHE A 303 3.82 3.08 12.03
N LEU A 304 4.88 3.89 12.19
CA LEU A 304 5.89 4.07 11.14
C LEU A 304 6.64 2.77 10.82
N THR A 305 6.93 1.97 11.85
CA THR A 305 7.64 0.69 11.70
C THR A 305 6.78 -0.31 10.92
N THR A 306 5.47 -0.34 11.19
CA THR A 306 4.52 -1.17 10.45
C THR A 306 4.39 -0.72 9.00
N LEU A 307 4.33 0.59 8.75
CA LEU A 307 4.30 1.16 7.41
C LEU A 307 5.58 0.86 6.61
N GLN A 308 6.75 0.98 7.25
CA GLN A 308 8.04 0.63 6.64
C GLN A 308 8.11 -0.86 6.28
N SER A 309 7.53 -1.73 7.12
CA SER A 309 7.48 -3.16 6.84
C SER A 309 6.65 -3.48 5.59
N LEU A 310 5.51 -2.80 5.38
CA LEU A 310 4.75 -2.90 4.13
C LEU A 310 5.60 -2.49 2.91
N ASN A 311 6.36 -1.40 3.02
CA ASN A 311 7.19 -0.87 1.93
C ASN A 311 8.37 -1.80 1.58
N HIS A 312 9.05 -2.34 2.59
CA HIS A 312 10.30 -3.07 2.40
C HIS A 312 10.12 -4.59 2.23
N VAL A 313 9.10 -5.18 2.86
CA VAL A 313 8.89 -6.64 2.87
C VAL A 313 7.89 -7.06 1.80
N GLU A 314 6.75 -6.37 1.69
CA GLU A 314 5.68 -6.75 0.75
C GLU A 314 5.85 -6.12 -0.64
N ARG A 315 6.73 -5.10 -0.77
CA ARG A 315 7.09 -4.41 -2.04
C ARG A 315 5.88 -3.93 -2.87
N ASN A 316 4.74 -3.69 -2.22
CA ASN A 316 3.55 -3.17 -2.88
C ASN A 316 3.58 -1.63 -2.86
N PHE A 317 4.36 -1.05 -3.78
CA PHE A 317 4.58 0.40 -3.85
C PHE A 317 3.29 1.19 -4.09
N THR A 318 2.32 0.63 -4.81
CA THR A 318 1.01 1.26 -5.04
C THR A 318 0.21 1.38 -3.74
N LYS A 319 0.08 0.28 -2.99
CA LYS A 319 -0.62 0.28 -1.70
C LYS A 319 0.09 1.15 -0.67
N ALA A 320 1.41 1.14 -0.67
CA ALA A 320 2.24 2.03 0.15
C ALA A 320 1.98 3.50 -0.13
N GLU A 321 1.95 3.89 -1.41
CA GLU A 321 1.69 5.25 -1.85
C GLU A 321 0.28 5.71 -1.47
N GLU A 322 -0.74 4.89 -1.70
CA GLU A 322 -2.13 5.17 -1.29
C GLU A 322 -2.25 5.39 0.23
N THR A 323 -1.61 4.51 1.01
CA THR A 323 -1.55 4.58 2.47
C THR A 323 -0.89 5.88 2.92
N LEU A 324 0.28 6.22 2.35
CA LEU A 324 1.01 7.45 2.64
C LEU A 324 0.24 8.70 2.23
N LYS A 325 -0.46 8.70 1.08
CA LYS A 325 -1.34 9.80 0.66
C LYS A 325 -2.46 10.03 1.66
N LYS A 326 -3.10 8.98 2.17
CA LYS A 326 -4.11 9.10 3.23
C LYS A 326 -3.53 9.69 4.52
N VAL A 327 -2.29 9.32 4.88
CA VAL A 327 -1.60 9.92 6.02
C VAL A 327 -1.36 11.42 5.82
N THR A 328 -0.83 11.83 4.67
CA THR A 328 -0.42 13.22 4.45
C THR A 328 -1.60 14.16 4.21
N ILE A 329 -2.67 13.69 3.56
CA ILE A 329 -3.83 14.50 3.17
C ILE A 329 -4.95 14.49 4.22
N ALA A 330 -5.13 13.39 4.97
CA ALA A 330 -6.20 13.28 5.95
C ALA A 330 -5.69 13.29 7.40
N LEU A 331 -4.77 12.38 7.74
CA LEU A 331 -4.38 12.19 9.14
C LEU A 331 -3.59 13.39 9.70
N ILE A 332 -2.51 13.80 9.05
CA ILE A 332 -1.64 14.87 9.57
C ILE A 332 -2.39 16.20 9.73
N PRO A 333 -3.23 16.66 8.76
CA PRO A 333 -4.05 17.85 8.95
C PRO A 333 -4.96 17.75 10.19
N ASN A 334 -5.68 16.63 10.38
CA ASN A 334 -6.52 16.42 11.57
C ASN A 334 -5.72 16.41 12.89
N MET A 335 -4.50 15.86 12.88
CA MET A 335 -3.60 15.92 14.03
C MET A 335 -3.16 17.36 14.35
N LYS A 336 -2.80 18.14 13.32
CA LYS A 336 -2.42 19.56 13.45
C LYS A 336 -3.58 20.40 13.99
N GLU A 337 -4.79 20.23 13.45
CA GLU A 337 -6.00 20.93 13.92
C GLU A 337 -6.31 20.65 15.39
N ARG A 338 -6.05 19.42 15.86
CA ARG A 338 -6.18 19.02 17.27
C ARG A 338 -4.98 19.42 18.14
N GLY A 339 -4.01 20.16 17.61
CA GLY A 339 -2.84 20.61 18.35
C GLY A 339 -1.88 19.49 18.78
N ILE A 340 -1.91 18.34 18.12
CA ILE A 340 -0.98 17.24 18.39
C ILE A 340 0.39 17.63 17.81
N ALA A 341 1.40 17.80 18.66
CA ALA A 341 2.73 18.25 18.24
C ALA A 341 3.66 17.06 17.94
N ALA A 342 3.48 16.43 16.77
CA ALA A 342 4.21 15.23 16.35
C ALA A 342 5.15 15.47 15.16
N HIS A 343 5.99 16.51 15.23
CA HIS A 343 6.83 16.98 14.12
C HIS A 343 7.71 15.90 13.46
N SER A 344 8.34 15.01 14.23
CA SER A 344 9.16 13.92 13.67
C SER A 344 8.30 12.95 12.83
N PHE A 345 7.12 12.56 13.34
CA PHE A 345 6.19 11.70 12.61
C PHE A 345 5.68 12.36 11.31
N TYR A 346 5.42 13.66 11.36
CA TYR A 346 5.03 14.43 10.16
C TYR A 346 6.14 14.40 9.13
N LEU A 347 7.38 14.67 9.55
CA LEU A 347 8.53 14.63 8.67
C LEU A 347 8.73 13.24 8.05
N ASP A 348 8.71 12.17 8.85
CA ASP A 348 8.91 10.80 8.37
C ASP A 348 7.86 10.39 7.33
N SER A 349 6.61 10.79 7.54
CA SER A 349 5.50 10.51 6.62
C SER A 349 5.67 11.28 5.31
N TYR A 350 5.99 12.58 5.38
CA TYR A 350 6.23 13.40 4.20
C TYR A 350 7.49 12.96 3.44
N LEU A 351 8.58 12.64 4.13
CA LEU A 351 9.82 12.12 3.52
C LEU A 351 9.61 10.77 2.83
N SER A 352 8.82 9.88 3.43
CA SER A 352 8.50 8.58 2.81
C SER A 352 7.75 8.76 1.49
N LEU A 353 6.71 9.60 1.46
CA LEU A 353 5.97 9.88 0.24
C LEU A 353 6.81 10.66 -0.79
N PHE A 354 7.63 11.61 -0.32
CA PHE A 354 8.56 12.36 -1.17
C PHE A 354 9.56 11.44 -1.89
N THR A 355 10.10 10.43 -1.20
CA THR A 355 11.04 9.47 -1.81
C THR A 355 10.35 8.56 -2.82
N THR A 356 9.15 8.08 -2.53
CA THR A 356 8.34 7.33 -3.49
C THR A 356 8.09 8.17 -4.75
N ALA A 357 7.61 9.40 -4.58
CA ALA A 357 7.36 10.34 -5.68
C ALA A 357 8.62 10.63 -6.50
N THR A 358 9.78 10.81 -5.85
CA THR A 358 11.05 11.06 -6.53
C THR A 358 11.53 9.86 -7.34
N HIS A 359 11.40 8.64 -6.80
CA HIS A 359 11.73 7.40 -7.54
C HIS A 359 10.79 7.15 -8.72
N GLN A 360 9.53 7.55 -8.61
CA GLN A 360 8.53 7.47 -9.68
C GLN A 360 8.59 8.65 -10.64
N GLY A 361 9.42 9.68 -10.40
CA GLY A 361 9.47 10.88 -11.23
C GLY A 361 8.23 11.77 -11.15
N HIS A 362 7.39 11.62 -10.11
CA HIS A 362 6.19 12.44 -9.84
C HIS A 362 6.58 13.79 -9.22
N ILE A 363 7.05 14.69 -10.07
CA ILE A 363 7.63 15.97 -9.65
C ILE A 363 6.65 16.84 -8.84
N LYS A 364 5.38 16.93 -9.23
CA LYS A 364 4.38 17.74 -8.52
C LYS A 364 4.12 17.23 -7.11
N LEU A 365 3.91 15.92 -6.96
CA LEU A 365 3.71 15.28 -5.67
C LEU A 365 4.93 15.48 -4.76
N ALA A 366 6.13 15.41 -5.33
CA ALA A 366 7.37 15.70 -4.61
C ALA A 366 7.43 17.16 -4.13
N GLU A 367 7.08 18.15 -4.97
CA GLU A 367 7.04 19.58 -4.57
C GLU A 367 6.01 19.85 -3.46
N GLU A 368 4.85 19.20 -3.51
CA GLU A 368 3.85 19.27 -2.43
C GLU A 368 4.43 18.76 -1.10
N GLN A 369 5.14 17.63 -1.13
CA GLN A 369 5.76 17.09 0.09
C GLN A 369 6.92 17.95 0.57
N ILE A 370 7.74 18.52 -0.33
CA ILE A 370 8.79 19.49 0.04
C ILE A 370 8.17 20.69 0.77
N SER A 371 7.07 21.24 0.26
CA SER A 371 6.37 22.36 0.92
C SER A 371 5.87 21.96 2.33
N ASN A 372 5.30 20.76 2.46
CA ASN A 372 4.86 20.22 3.74
C ASN A 372 6.02 20.04 4.74
N ILE A 373 7.18 19.57 4.26
CA ILE A 373 8.40 19.38 5.06
C ILE A 373 8.94 20.73 5.54
N GLN A 374 9.02 21.72 4.66
CA GLN A 374 9.51 23.07 4.98
C GLN A 374 8.70 23.75 6.10
N GLN A 375 7.42 23.43 6.25
CA GLN A 375 6.60 23.93 7.37
C GLN A 375 6.99 23.31 8.73
N VAL A 376 7.58 22.10 8.72
CA VAL A 376 7.92 21.33 9.92
C VAL A 376 9.39 21.54 10.33
N LEU A 377 10.28 21.78 9.36
CA LEU A 377 11.72 21.93 9.58
C LEU A 377 12.12 22.95 10.66
N PRO A 378 11.52 24.16 10.77
CA PRO A 378 11.92 25.14 11.77
C PRO A 378 11.80 24.65 13.22
N GLU A 379 10.86 23.75 13.52
CA GLU A 379 10.71 23.17 14.86
C GLU A 379 11.72 22.05 15.13
N LEU A 380 12.09 21.30 14.09
CA LEU A 380 13.10 20.24 14.19
C LEU A 380 14.52 20.81 14.24
N GLY A 381 14.81 21.84 13.45
CA GLY A 381 16.11 22.54 13.43
C GLY A 381 16.48 23.24 14.73
N LYS A 382 15.57 23.33 15.71
CA LYS A 382 15.88 23.81 17.07
C LYS A 382 16.54 22.75 17.96
N LYS A 383 16.62 21.50 17.51
CA LYS A 383 17.11 20.36 18.30
C LYS A 383 18.26 19.67 17.57
N TRP A 384 19.39 19.56 18.27
CA TRP A 384 20.58 18.88 17.77
C TRP A 384 20.27 17.45 17.32
N GLU A 385 19.47 16.73 18.10
CA GLU A 385 19.10 15.33 17.86
C GLU A 385 18.25 15.15 16.58
N SER A 386 17.82 16.25 15.95
CA SER A 386 17.03 16.22 14.71
C SER A 386 17.85 16.61 13.47
N TYR A 387 19.13 16.96 13.61
CA TYR A 387 19.93 17.46 12.48
C TYR A 387 20.15 16.39 11.41
N ASP A 388 20.26 15.13 11.79
CA ASP A 388 20.39 14.01 10.86
C ASP A 388 19.18 13.95 9.90
N TYR A 389 17.96 14.16 10.42
CA TYR A 389 16.74 14.24 9.59
C TYR A 389 16.74 15.44 8.64
N VAL A 390 17.29 16.58 9.07
CA VAL A 390 17.39 17.78 8.23
C VAL A 390 18.39 17.54 7.10
N ILE A 391 19.53 16.92 7.39
CA ILE A 391 20.54 16.57 6.38
C ILE A 391 19.97 15.56 5.39
N ASP A 392 19.28 14.51 5.86
CA ASP A 392 18.64 13.52 4.98
C ASP A 392 17.60 14.15 4.05
N PHE A 393 16.80 15.10 4.55
CA PHE A 393 15.91 15.90 3.70
C PHE A 393 16.69 16.67 2.61
N MET A 394 17.75 17.39 2.97
CA MET A 394 18.55 18.17 2.01
C MET A 394 19.19 17.28 0.94
N LEU A 395 19.66 16.09 1.32
CA LEU A 395 20.21 15.10 0.38
C LEU A 395 19.14 14.60 -0.61
N ARG A 396 17.91 14.38 -0.15
CA ARG A 396 16.78 13.96 -1.03
C ARG A 396 16.28 15.11 -1.89
N GLU A 397 16.23 16.34 -1.36
CA GLU A 397 15.92 17.54 -2.12
C GLU A 397 16.90 17.74 -3.27
N ALA A 398 18.20 17.50 -3.05
CA ALA A 398 19.20 17.54 -4.11
C ALA A 398 18.90 16.54 -5.24
N VAL A 399 18.46 15.31 -4.94
CA VAL A 399 18.08 14.33 -5.98
C VAL A 399 16.85 14.80 -6.76
N HIS A 400 15.86 15.40 -6.08
CA HIS A 400 14.71 16.00 -6.74
C HIS A 400 15.12 17.19 -7.64
N ASP A 401 16.04 18.03 -7.17
CA ASP A 401 16.56 19.17 -7.94
C ASP A 401 17.30 18.71 -9.20
N LEU A 402 18.06 17.60 -9.15
CA LEU A 402 18.62 16.94 -10.34
C LEU A 402 17.52 16.49 -11.32
N ASN A 403 16.45 15.87 -10.80
CA ASN A 403 15.31 15.39 -11.60
C ASN A 403 14.57 16.51 -12.34
N LYS A 404 14.64 17.75 -11.86
CA LYS A 404 14.08 18.95 -12.51
C LYS A 404 15.10 19.87 -13.16
N TYR A 405 16.32 19.38 -13.39
CA TYR A 405 17.39 20.06 -14.12
C TYR A 405 17.91 21.35 -13.44
N ASP A 406 17.81 21.46 -12.12
CA ASP A 406 18.30 22.60 -11.33
C ASP A 406 19.70 22.31 -10.75
N PHE A 407 20.68 22.14 -11.64
CA PHE A 407 22.03 21.66 -11.28
C PHE A 407 22.80 22.67 -10.43
N GLU A 408 22.67 23.96 -10.75
CA GLU A 408 23.32 25.05 -10.03
C GLU A 408 22.89 25.10 -8.56
N ARG A 409 21.58 24.94 -8.29
CA ARG A 409 21.06 24.88 -6.92
C ARG A 409 21.62 23.69 -6.15
N VAL A 410 21.74 22.51 -6.79
CA VAL A 410 22.34 21.34 -6.14
C VAL A 410 23.80 21.62 -5.78
N ILE A 411 24.58 22.20 -6.70
CA ILE A 411 25.99 22.54 -6.46
C ILE A 411 26.10 23.52 -5.27
N GLU A 412 25.29 24.58 -5.24
CA GLU A 412 25.29 25.57 -4.16
C GLU A 412 24.94 24.93 -2.81
N ASN A 413 23.84 24.17 -2.74
CA ASN A 413 23.34 23.61 -1.50
C ASN A 413 24.25 22.50 -0.95
N MET A 414 24.78 21.63 -1.82
CA MET A 414 25.70 20.57 -1.40
C MET A 414 27.06 21.12 -0.97
N THR A 415 27.50 22.24 -1.53
CA THR A 415 28.72 22.93 -1.06
C THR A 415 28.53 23.47 0.36
N LYS A 416 27.40 24.14 0.64
CA LYS A 416 27.08 24.59 2.00
C LYS A 416 26.99 23.42 2.99
N LEU A 417 26.41 22.30 2.56
CA LEU A 417 26.27 21.11 3.40
C LEU A 417 27.62 20.41 3.65
N GLU A 418 28.49 20.32 2.65
CA GLU A 418 29.87 19.83 2.79
C GLU A 418 30.64 20.67 3.81
N GLU A 419 30.60 22.00 3.67
CA GLU A 419 31.25 22.93 4.60
C GLU A 419 30.75 22.70 6.03
N PHE A 420 29.44 22.58 6.22
CA PHE A 420 28.83 22.33 7.53
C PHE A 420 29.29 20.99 8.14
N ILE A 421 29.20 19.88 7.40
CA ILE A 421 29.59 18.56 7.90
C ILE A 421 31.08 18.52 8.21
N THR A 422 31.91 19.12 7.36
CA THR A 422 33.37 19.16 7.55
C THR A 422 33.75 19.96 8.79
N GLN A 423 33.13 21.12 9.01
CA GLN A 423 33.33 21.91 10.23
C GLN A 423 32.91 21.12 11.47
N MET A 424 31.78 20.42 11.41
CA MET A 424 31.28 19.56 12.47
C MET A 424 32.27 18.44 12.85
N LEU A 425 32.80 17.73 11.85
CA LEU A 425 33.79 16.68 12.06
C LEU A 425 35.10 17.25 12.63
N SER A 426 35.53 18.43 12.17
CA SER A 426 36.77 19.06 12.63
C SER A 426 36.76 19.45 14.12
N ILE A 427 35.58 19.66 14.71
CA ILE A 427 35.43 20.01 16.12
C ILE A 427 35.57 18.77 17.01
N LEU A 428 35.22 17.57 16.53
CA LEU A 428 35.18 16.36 17.35
C LEU A 428 36.53 16.01 18.02
N PRO A 429 37.69 16.05 17.32
CA PRO A 429 38.99 15.79 17.95
C PRO A 429 39.39 16.86 18.99
N ILE A 430 38.79 18.05 18.91
CA ILE A 430 39.06 19.20 19.79
C ILE A 430 38.12 19.19 21.01
N ALA A 431 36.96 18.53 20.89
CA ALA A 431 35.89 18.49 21.89
C ALA A 431 36.21 17.54 23.06
N GLY A 432 37.23 17.90 23.86
CA GLY A 432 37.54 17.30 25.16
C GLY A 432 38.28 15.97 25.09
N GLU A 433 38.79 15.52 26.24
CA GLU A 433 39.50 14.25 26.46
C GLU A 433 38.57 13.01 26.29
N ILE A 434 37.60 13.06 25.37
CA ILE A 434 36.72 11.94 25.08
C ILE A 434 37.46 11.03 24.08
N PRO A 435 37.97 9.85 24.50
CA PRO A 435 38.89 9.08 23.68
C PRO A 435 38.28 8.59 22.36
N TYR A 436 36.95 8.42 22.33
CA TYR A 436 36.21 7.98 21.16
C TYR A 436 36.15 9.01 20.02
N PHE A 437 36.40 10.29 20.29
CA PHE A 437 36.38 11.37 19.29
C PHE A 437 37.77 11.74 18.76
N GLN A 438 38.83 11.16 19.34
CA GLN A 438 40.23 11.37 18.95
C GLN A 438 40.70 10.27 17.99
N GLN A 439 40.04 10.17 16.83
CA GLN A 439 40.39 9.21 15.78
C GLN A 439 40.96 9.95 14.57
N ASP A 440 42.03 9.44 13.98
CA ASP A 440 42.70 10.06 12.82
C ASP A 440 41.91 9.86 11.50
N ASP A 441 41.05 8.83 11.44
CA ASP A 441 40.33 8.40 10.24
C ASP A 441 38.80 8.54 10.38
N LEU A 442 38.32 9.72 10.80
CA LEU A 442 36.88 9.99 10.83
C LEU A 442 36.30 10.03 9.40
N TYR A 443 35.23 9.27 9.18
CA TYR A 443 34.50 9.22 7.91
C TYR A 443 33.03 9.57 8.12
N SER A 444 32.35 10.01 7.06
CA SER A 444 30.94 10.35 7.12
C SER A 444 30.20 9.94 5.85
N ASP A 445 29.29 8.97 5.96
CA ASP A 445 28.43 8.58 4.84
C ASP A 445 27.55 9.76 4.37
N LEU A 446 27.18 10.68 5.27
CA LEU A 446 26.45 11.91 4.91
C LEU A 446 27.32 12.81 4.01
N LEU A 447 28.61 12.96 4.33
CA LEU A 447 29.56 13.70 3.49
C LEU A 447 29.75 13.01 2.15
N GLY A 448 29.93 11.69 2.14
CA GLY A 448 30.01 10.90 0.91
C GLY A 448 28.78 11.04 0.02
N LYS A 449 27.57 11.06 0.60
CA LYS A 449 26.30 11.31 -0.13
C LYS A 449 26.20 12.74 -0.65
N THR A 450 26.66 13.71 0.14
CA THR A 450 26.68 15.14 -0.24
C THR A 450 27.55 15.35 -1.48
N LEU A 451 28.79 14.86 -1.44
CA LEU A 451 29.70 14.83 -2.58
C LEU A 451 29.12 14.02 -3.75
N GLY A 452 28.45 12.91 -3.43
CA GLY A 452 27.67 12.06 -4.34
C GLY A 452 26.61 12.77 -5.18
N ASN A 453 25.90 13.71 -4.59
CA ASN A 453 24.90 14.51 -5.29
C ASN A 453 25.54 15.65 -6.06
N ARG A 454 26.56 16.30 -5.49
CA ARG A 454 27.28 17.39 -6.15
C ARG A 454 28.02 16.93 -7.40
N LEU A 455 28.66 15.76 -7.37
CA LEU A 455 29.32 15.19 -8.55
C LEU A 455 28.34 14.94 -9.71
N GLN A 456 27.11 14.49 -9.40
CA GLN A 456 26.08 14.26 -10.40
C GLN A 456 25.62 15.58 -11.01
N ALA A 457 25.44 16.63 -10.19
CA ALA A 457 25.11 17.97 -10.69
C ALA A 457 26.20 18.52 -11.62
N TYR A 458 27.48 18.42 -11.22
CA TYR A 458 28.61 18.81 -12.07
C TYR A 458 28.64 18.01 -13.38
N PHE A 459 28.46 16.68 -13.32
CA PHE A 459 28.38 15.84 -14.51
C PHE A 459 27.24 16.26 -15.45
N MET A 460 26.02 16.41 -14.92
CA MET A 460 24.84 16.78 -15.72
C MET A 460 24.98 18.18 -16.33
N LYS A 461 25.62 19.11 -15.61
CA LYS A 461 25.98 20.44 -16.12
C LYS A 461 27.05 20.36 -17.22
N ALA A 462 28.07 19.53 -17.05
CA ALA A 462 29.14 19.33 -18.05
C ALA A 462 28.58 18.81 -19.39
N VAL A 463 27.60 17.91 -19.35
CA VAL A 463 26.90 17.40 -20.55
C VAL A 463 26.15 18.52 -21.31
N ASN A 464 25.74 19.57 -20.61
CA ASN A 464 24.93 20.67 -21.15
C ASN A 464 25.73 21.91 -21.58
N SER A 465 27.03 21.96 -21.28
CA SER A 465 27.87 23.14 -21.44
C SER A 465 28.92 22.97 -22.54
N SER A 466 29.22 24.05 -23.26
CA SER A 466 30.33 24.12 -24.21
C SER A 466 31.70 24.27 -23.53
N THR A 467 31.73 24.63 -22.23
CA THR A 467 32.94 24.70 -21.37
C THR A 467 32.93 23.56 -20.35
N SER A 468 32.90 22.32 -20.84
CA SER A 468 32.60 21.10 -20.06
C SER A 468 33.75 20.53 -19.22
N ILE A 469 35.00 20.90 -19.51
CA ILE A 469 36.17 20.23 -18.91
C ILE A 469 36.26 20.47 -17.40
N GLU A 470 36.09 21.71 -16.95
CA GLU A 470 36.20 22.05 -15.52
C GLU A 470 35.12 21.36 -14.69
N ASP A 471 33.87 21.35 -15.16
CA ASP A 471 32.77 20.65 -14.49
C ASP A 471 33.02 19.12 -14.43
N TYR A 472 33.60 18.50 -15.47
CA TYR A 472 34.02 17.09 -15.40
C TYR A 472 35.12 16.85 -14.36
N GLU A 473 36.13 17.73 -14.27
CA GLU A 473 37.20 17.61 -13.28
C GLU A 473 36.67 17.79 -11.85
N HIS A 474 35.66 18.66 -11.64
CA HIS A 474 34.96 18.76 -10.36
C HIS A 474 34.21 17.47 -10.00
N ALA A 475 33.45 16.89 -10.94
CA ALA A 475 32.76 15.62 -10.70
C ALA A 475 33.72 14.47 -10.36
N ILE A 476 34.89 14.45 -11.03
CA ILE A 476 35.96 13.49 -10.80
C ILE A 476 36.58 13.63 -9.41
N ARG A 477 36.81 14.86 -8.97
CA ARG A 477 37.33 15.17 -7.64
C ARG A 477 36.34 14.74 -6.56
N ASP A 478 35.08 15.15 -6.68
CA ASP A 478 34.03 14.80 -5.72
C ASP A 478 33.82 13.28 -5.64
N SER A 479 33.93 12.56 -6.76
CA SER A 479 33.89 11.10 -6.78
C SER A 479 35.05 10.47 -5.97
N GLY A 480 36.26 11.00 -6.10
CA GLY A 480 37.42 10.54 -5.31
C GLY A 480 37.23 10.80 -3.82
N LEU A 481 36.85 12.02 -3.45
CA LEU A 481 36.58 12.40 -2.06
C LEU A 481 35.43 11.58 -1.45
N ALA A 482 34.36 11.31 -2.20
CA ALA A 482 33.24 10.52 -1.73
C ALA A 482 33.65 9.07 -1.42
N LEU A 483 34.52 8.47 -2.24
CA LEU A 483 35.03 7.11 -2.01
C LEU A 483 35.87 6.98 -0.73
N GLU A 484 36.52 8.06 -0.29
CA GLU A 484 37.25 8.09 0.98
C GLU A 484 36.30 8.02 2.20
N GLN A 485 35.04 8.46 2.03
CA GLN A 485 34.05 8.54 3.10
C GLN A 485 33.26 7.24 3.31
N PHE A 486 33.07 6.42 2.27
CA PHE A 486 32.24 5.21 2.38
C PHE A 486 33.05 4.01 2.87
N LYS A 487 32.57 3.33 3.92
CA LYS A 487 33.14 2.06 4.39
C LYS A 487 32.35 0.83 3.96
N GLU A 488 31.06 0.99 3.69
CA GLU A 488 30.22 -0.08 3.17
C GLU A 488 30.37 -0.23 1.65
N GLU A 489 30.56 -1.47 1.19
CA GLU A 489 30.79 -1.78 -0.24
C GLU A 489 29.68 -1.26 -1.14
N HIS A 490 28.43 -1.33 -0.70
CA HIS A 490 27.27 -0.96 -1.51
C HIS A 490 27.24 0.53 -1.89
N HIS A 491 27.74 1.42 -1.01
CA HIS A 491 27.86 2.85 -1.30
C HIS A 491 29.02 3.11 -2.29
N ALA A 492 30.14 2.41 -2.12
CA ALA A 492 31.28 2.49 -3.03
C ALA A 492 30.93 1.98 -4.44
N HIS A 493 30.14 0.90 -4.56
CA HIS A 493 29.68 0.36 -5.85
C HIS A 493 28.95 1.41 -6.68
N ARG A 494 28.02 2.15 -6.08
CA ARG A 494 27.27 3.21 -6.79
C ARG A 494 28.19 4.36 -7.24
N GLN A 495 29.18 4.72 -6.42
CA GLN A 495 30.17 5.73 -6.80
C GLN A 495 31.03 5.29 -7.99
N PHE A 496 31.43 4.02 -8.04
CA PHE A 496 32.13 3.47 -9.20
C PHE A 496 31.26 3.48 -10.46
N GLN A 497 29.95 3.26 -10.36
CA GLN A 497 29.01 3.38 -11.48
C GLN A 497 28.93 4.82 -12.01
N TYR A 498 28.83 5.82 -11.12
CA TYR A 498 28.87 7.23 -11.53
C TYR A 498 30.21 7.57 -12.20
N ARG A 499 31.31 7.05 -11.66
CA ARG A 499 32.62 7.26 -12.26
C ARG A 499 32.73 6.64 -13.64
N ALA A 500 32.22 5.42 -13.82
CA ALA A 500 32.16 4.77 -15.12
C ALA A 500 31.38 5.61 -16.15
N GLN A 501 30.27 6.23 -15.75
CA GLN A 501 29.49 7.12 -16.61
C GLN A 501 30.26 8.40 -16.99
N ILE A 502 30.92 9.05 -16.02
CA ILE A 502 31.73 10.25 -16.29
C ILE A 502 32.84 9.94 -17.32
N GLU A 503 33.60 8.87 -17.10
CA GLU A 503 34.67 8.47 -18.03
C GLU A 503 34.12 8.08 -19.42
N CYS A 504 32.96 7.42 -19.47
CA CYS A 504 32.28 7.08 -20.73
C CYS A 504 31.98 8.34 -21.55
N ASN A 505 31.40 9.37 -20.91
CA ASN A 505 31.01 10.62 -21.57
C ASN A 505 32.23 11.45 -22.01
N ARG A 506 33.38 11.30 -21.35
CA ARG A 506 34.65 11.90 -21.77
C ARG A 506 35.34 11.15 -22.93
N GLY A 507 34.85 9.98 -23.30
CA GLY A 507 35.47 9.11 -24.30
C GLY A 507 36.59 8.21 -23.75
N ASN A 508 36.77 8.15 -22.42
CA ASN A 508 37.74 7.29 -21.76
C ASN A 508 37.17 5.87 -21.57
N LEU A 509 36.98 5.15 -22.68
CA LEU A 509 36.22 3.89 -22.71
C LEU A 509 36.83 2.78 -21.84
N GLU A 510 38.16 2.67 -21.81
CA GLU A 510 38.86 1.67 -20.98
C GLU A 510 38.67 1.94 -19.49
N SER A 511 38.89 3.18 -19.05
CA SER A 511 38.68 3.59 -17.66
C SER A 511 37.20 3.44 -17.25
N SER A 512 36.28 3.75 -18.17
CA SER A 512 34.85 3.53 -17.94
C SER A 512 34.54 2.07 -17.64
N TYR A 513 35.08 1.14 -18.44
CA TYR A 513 34.88 -0.29 -18.22
C TYR A 513 35.56 -0.79 -16.93
N GLU A 514 36.75 -0.29 -16.61
CA GLU A 514 37.45 -0.59 -15.35
C GLU A 514 36.59 -0.21 -14.15
N TYR A 515 36.07 1.02 -14.09
CA TYR A 515 35.22 1.45 -12.99
C TYR A 515 33.90 0.67 -12.94
N LEU A 516 33.35 0.31 -14.10
CA LEU A 516 32.17 -0.56 -14.15
C LEU A 516 32.47 -1.94 -13.56
N CYS A 517 33.61 -2.56 -13.87
CA CYS A 517 34.03 -3.83 -13.25
C CYS A 517 34.22 -3.68 -11.74
N ARG A 518 34.88 -2.61 -11.29
CA ARG A 518 35.09 -2.31 -9.86
C ARG A 518 33.78 -2.16 -9.10
N SER A 519 32.73 -1.64 -9.74
CA SER A 519 31.40 -1.54 -9.11
C SER A 519 30.75 -2.88 -8.78
N TYR A 520 31.26 -3.99 -9.31
CA TYR A 520 30.85 -5.36 -9.00
C TYR A 520 32.00 -6.19 -8.41
N SER A 521 33.04 -5.52 -7.89
CA SER A 521 34.23 -6.18 -7.33
C SER A 521 34.96 -7.11 -8.30
N LEU A 522 34.92 -6.78 -9.60
CA LEU A 522 35.56 -7.55 -10.68
C LEU A 522 36.88 -6.90 -11.12
N PRO A 523 37.90 -7.70 -11.52
CA PRO A 523 39.12 -7.17 -12.15
C PRO A 523 38.84 -6.42 -13.45
N SER A 524 39.68 -5.44 -13.79
CA SER A 524 39.58 -4.70 -15.06
C SER A 524 39.80 -5.57 -16.31
N THR A 525 40.42 -6.74 -16.15
CA THR A 525 40.65 -7.74 -17.21
C THR A 525 39.45 -8.65 -17.49
N THR A 526 38.33 -8.46 -16.78
CA THR A 526 37.12 -9.29 -16.92
C THR A 526 36.53 -9.19 -18.31
N SER A 527 36.19 -10.31 -18.93
CA SER A 527 35.56 -10.30 -20.27
C SER A 527 34.14 -9.75 -20.24
N TYR A 528 33.65 -9.15 -21.33
CA TYR A 528 32.29 -8.60 -21.40
C TYR A 528 31.20 -9.65 -21.09
N ALA A 529 31.38 -10.88 -21.56
CA ALA A 529 30.42 -11.96 -21.31
C ALA A 529 30.43 -12.42 -19.84
N GLU A 530 31.60 -12.45 -19.22
CA GLU A 530 31.75 -12.74 -17.79
C GLU A 530 31.11 -11.65 -16.93
N PHE A 531 31.37 -10.37 -17.24
CA PHE A 531 30.70 -9.25 -16.57
C PHE A 531 29.17 -9.37 -16.63
N LEU A 532 28.61 -9.63 -17.82
CA LEU A 532 27.17 -9.78 -17.99
C LEU A 532 26.58 -10.97 -17.21
N ARG A 533 27.32 -12.09 -17.09
CA ARG A 533 26.91 -13.23 -16.26
C ARG A 533 26.91 -12.87 -14.77
N THR A 534 27.92 -12.13 -14.31
CA THR A 534 27.99 -11.69 -12.91
C THR A 534 26.82 -10.78 -12.54
N ILE A 535 26.47 -9.80 -13.39
CA ILE A 535 25.35 -8.90 -13.06
C ILE A 535 23.98 -9.57 -13.10
N LEU A 536 23.82 -10.68 -13.86
CA LEU A 536 22.58 -11.45 -13.92
C LEU A 536 22.23 -12.12 -12.59
N GLU A 537 23.25 -12.41 -11.76
CA GLU A 537 23.08 -13.03 -10.44
C GLU A 537 22.75 -11.99 -9.34
N GLN A 538 22.76 -10.70 -9.68
CA GLN A 538 22.52 -9.61 -8.74
C GLN A 538 21.03 -9.30 -8.54
N PRO A 539 20.64 -8.65 -7.43
CA PRO A 539 19.27 -8.18 -7.24
C PRO A 539 18.78 -7.29 -8.40
N LYS A 540 17.46 -7.29 -8.67
CA LYS A 540 16.80 -6.56 -9.79
C LYS A 540 17.38 -5.16 -10.06
N SER A 541 17.52 -4.34 -9.03
CA SER A 541 18.06 -2.96 -9.16
C SER A 541 19.52 -2.96 -9.64
N SER A 542 20.40 -3.69 -8.93
CA SER A 542 21.82 -3.78 -9.27
C SER A 542 22.04 -4.38 -10.67
N PHE A 543 21.25 -5.39 -11.07
CA PHE A 543 21.28 -5.94 -12.42
C PHE A 543 20.98 -4.86 -13.49
N LEU A 544 19.87 -4.13 -13.32
CA LEU A 544 19.43 -3.14 -14.30
C LEU A 544 20.40 -1.96 -14.42
N PHE A 545 20.92 -1.42 -13.31
CA PHE A 545 21.90 -0.33 -13.37
C PHE A 545 23.22 -0.77 -14.01
N GLY A 546 23.69 -2.00 -13.73
CA GLY A 546 24.88 -2.55 -14.40
C GLY A 546 24.70 -2.66 -15.91
N LEU A 547 23.55 -3.18 -16.35
CA LEU A 547 23.22 -3.30 -17.77
C LEU A 547 23.04 -1.92 -18.44
N MET A 548 22.48 -0.94 -17.73
CA MET A 548 22.38 0.45 -18.20
C MET A 548 23.75 1.05 -18.49
N HIS A 549 24.71 0.96 -17.56
CA HIS A 549 26.07 1.47 -17.78
C HIS A 549 26.81 0.68 -18.87
N PHE A 550 26.64 -0.64 -18.93
CA PHE A 550 27.22 -1.48 -19.98
C PHE A 550 26.72 -1.07 -21.38
N THR A 551 25.41 -0.89 -21.54
CA THR A 551 24.82 -0.51 -22.84
C THR A 551 25.15 0.93 -23.23
N ARG A 552 25.30 1.86 -22.27
CA ARG A 552 25.87 3.19 -22.51
C ARG A 552 27.27 3.11 -23.10
N LEU A 553 28.16 2.36 -22.44
CA LEU A 553 29.53 2.19 -22.89
C LEU A 553 29.59 1.57 -24.29
N MET A 554 28.74 0.57 -24.57
CA MET A 554 28.60 -0.01 -25.91
C MET A 554 28.19 1.05 -26.95
N ALA A 555 27.19 1.88 -26.65
CA ALA A 555 26.71 2.92 -27.57
C ALA A 555 27.73 4.06 -27.77
N ALA A 556 28.55 4.37 -26.77
CA ALA A 556 29.65 5.33 -26.87
C ALA A 556 30.83 4.76 -27.69
N SER A 557 31.10 3.47 -27.55
CA SER A 557 32.20 2.76 -28.24
C SER A 557 31.92 2.50 -29.72
N SER A 558 30.74 2.82 -30.23
CA SER A 558 30.31 2.52 -31.59
C SER A 558 31.16 3.15 -32.70
N GLU A 559 31.90 4.23 -32.39
CA GLU A 559 32.85 4.84 -33.33
C GLU A 559 34.16 4.02 -33.44
N VAL A 560 34.44 3.17 -32.44
CA VAL A 560 35.54 2.18 -32.41
C VAL A 560 34.91 0.79 -32.58
N HIS A 561 34.45 0.51 -33.81
CA HIS A 561 33.56 -0.60 -34.17
C HIS A 561 33.83 -1.95 -33.46
N GLN A 562 35.09 -2.34 -33.27
CA GLN A 562 35.43 -3.64 -32.71
C GLN A 562 34.98 -3.82 -31.25
N HIS A 563 35.13 -2.81 -30.38
CA HIS A 563 34.73 -2.92 -28.97
C HIS A 563 33.21 -2.98 -28.80
N ALA A 564 32.48 -2.12 -29.52
CA ALA A 564 31.02 -2.11 -29.45
C ALA A 564 30.41 -3.42 -30.00
N ASP A 565 30.95 -3.96 -31.08
CA ASP A 565 30.51 -5.23 -31.65
C ASP A 565 30.74 -6.40 -30.67
N ASP A 566 31.89 -6.42 -29.97
CA ASP A 566 32.19 -7.47 -29.00
C ASP A 566 31.32 -7.37 -27.74
N MET A 567 30.99 -6.15 -27.28
CA MET A 567 30.00 -5.93 -26.22
C MET A 567 28.60 -6.37 -26.66
N TYR A 568 28.18 -6.07 -27.88
CA TYR A 568 26.88 -6.51 -28.40
C TYR A 568 26.82 -8.03 -28.57
N LYS A 569 27.88 -8.68 -29.08
CA LYS A 569 28.00 -10.14 -29.10
C LYS A 569 27.88 -10.73 -27.70
N ALA A 570 28.48 -10.11 -26.70
CA ALA A 570 28.35 -10.54 -25.31
C ALA A 570 26.89 -10.53 -24.86
N ILE A 571 26.14 -9.45 -25.11
CA ILE A 571 24.69 -9.33 -24.82
C ILE A 571 23.89 -10.49 -25.43
N ILE A 572 24.17 -10.82 -26.71
CA ILE A 572 23.48 -11.92 -27.39
C ILE A 572 23.89 -13.28 -26.81
N SER A 573 25.18 -13.49 -26.55
CA SER A 573 25.71 -14.78 -26.08
C SER A 573 25.34 -15.14 -24.64
N THR A 574 25.02 -14.15 -23.80
CA THR A 574 24.61 -14.35 -22.41
C THR A 574 23.10 -14.38 -22.23
N ASP A 575 22.32 -14.17 -23.30
CA ASP A 575 20.86 -14.11 -23.26
C ASP A 575 20.32 -13.09 -22.23
N VAL A 576 21.09 -12.04 -21.91
CA VAL A 576 20.76 -11.06 -20.86
C VAL A 576 19.42 -10.37 -21.12
N LEU A 577 19.05 -10.17 -22.39
CA LEU A 577 17.77 -9.55 -22.80
C LEU A 577 16.57 -10.49 -22.66
N LYS A 578 16.77 -11.80 -22.47
CA LYS A 578 15.72 -12.79 -22.22
C LYS A 578 15.48 -13.02 -20.73
N HIS A 579 16.25 -12.38 -19.85
CA HIS A 579 16.08 -12.51 -18.41
C HIS A 579 14.66 -12.04 -17.99
N PRO A 580 13.99 -12.71 -17.03
CA PRO A 580 12.61 -12.37 -16.63
C PRO A 580 12.40 -10.89 -16.28
N THR A 581 13.39 -10.25 -15.66
CA THR A 581 13.38 -8.81 -15.35
C THR A 581 13.29 -7.91 -16.58
N MET A 582 13.84 -8.34 -17.72
CA MET A 582 13.81 -7.59 -18.98
C MET A 582 12.53 -7.84 -19.79
N THR A 583 11.79 -8.91 -19.47
CA THR A 583 10.58 -9.33 -20.16
C THR A 583 9.31 -9.14 -19.32
N SER A 584 9.42 -8.64 -18.09
CA SER A 584 8.27 -8.37 -17.24
C SER A 584 7.43 -7.22 -17.78
N GLU A 585 6.11 -7.27 -17.55
CA GLU A 585 5.21 -6.17 -17.91
C GLU A 585 5.46 -4.91 -17.06
N GLU A 586 6.02 -5.07 -15.85
CA GLU A 586 6.43 -3.95 -15.00
C GLU A 586 7.64 -3.22 -15.59
N SER A 587 7.40 -2.00 -16.08
CA SER A 587 8.45 -1.12 -16.58
C SER A 587 9.01 -0.22 -15.48
N PHE A 588 10.32 -0.30 -15.22
CA PHE A 588 11.00 0.47 -14.17
C PHE A 588 12.28 1.12 -14.72
N HIS A 589 12.61 2.33 -14.27
CA HIS A 589 13.89 2.96 -14.57
C HIS A 589 15.05 2.09 -14.03
N PRO A 590 16.11 1.78 -14.81
CA PRO A 590 16.53 2.42 -16.06
C PRO A 590 16.24 1.65 -17.38
N MET A 591 15.20 0.82 -17.47
CA MET A 591 14.96 0.02 -18.70
C MET A 591 14.82 0.82 -19.99
N GLN A 592 14.22 2.01 -19.93
CA GLN A 592 14.14 2.94 -21.05
C GLN A 592 15.53 3.35 -21.57
N ILE A 593 16.50 3.53 -20.67
CA ILE A 593 17.88 3.88 -21.05
C ILE A 593 18.56 2.68 -21.69
N ILE A 594 18.40 1.48 -21.14
CA ILE A 594 18.96 0.24 -21.71
C ILE A 594 18.47 0.07 -23.15
N HIS A 595 17.15 0.17 -23.37
CA HIS A 595 16.56 0.10 -24.70
C HIS A 595 17.04 1.23 -25.61
N TRP A 596 17.10 2.46 -25.11
CA TRP A 596 17.63 3.60 -25.85
C TRP A 596 19.05 3.32 -26.35
N LYS A 597 19.98 2.93 -25.48
CA LYS A 597 21.40 2.76 -25.88
C LYS A 597 21.64 1.54 -26.76
N ILE A 598 20.85 0.47 -26.62
CA ILE A 598 20.83 -0.62 -27.62
C ILE A 598 20.37 -0.10 -28.99
N ALA A 599 19.31 0.73 -29.02
CA ALA A 599 18.83 1.34 -30.26
C ALA A 599 19.87 2.28 -30.89
N SER A 600 20.58 3.07 -30.08
CA SER A 600 21.67 3.95 -30.54
C SER A 600 22.77 3.15 -31.23
N TYR A 601 23.24 2.07 -30.61
CA TYR A 601 24.25 1.18 -31.22
C TYR A 601 23.75 0.59 -32.54
N LEU A 602 22.55 -0.01 -32.56
CA LEU A 602 21.98 -0.61 -33.76
C LEU A 602 21.80 0.40 -34.90
N SER A 603 21.45 1.64 -34.58
CA SER A 603 21.29 2.71 -35.58
C SER A 603 22.62 3.12 -36.20
N LYS A 604 23.68 3.23 -35.39
CA LYS A 604 25.04 3.52 -35.86
C LYS A 604 25.60 2.36 -36.70
N SER A 605 25.19 1.12 -36.42
CA SER A 605 25.48 -0.06 -37.25
C SER A 605 24.49 -0.27 -38.41
N ALA A 606 23.74 0.77 -38.80
CA ALA A 606 22.77 0.79 -39.92
C ALA A 606 21.64 -0.25 -39.84
N SER A 607 21.39 -0.83 -38.67
CA SER A 607 20.33 -1.81 -38.39
C SER A 607 19.03 -1.11 -37.96
N TYR A 608 18.53 -0.20 -38.79
CA TYR A 608 17.45 0.74 -38.44
C TYR A 608 16.14 0.07 -38.01
N SER A 609 15.74 -1.04 -38.64
CA SER A 609 14.49 -1.75 -38.29
C SER A 609 14.54 -2.35 -36.88
N ALA A 610 15.67 -2.98 -36.52
CA ALA A 610 15.88 -3.50 -35.17
C ALA A 610 15.96 -2.36 -34.15
N ALA A 611 16.70 -1.28 -34.47
CA ALA A 611 16.82 -0.10 -33.62
C ALA A 611 15.45 0.54 -33.33
N GLN A 612 14.58 0.65 -34.33
CA GLN A 612 13.25 1.24 -34.19
C GLN A 612 12.40 0.52 -33.15
N THR A 613 12.50 -0.81 -33.07
CA THR A 613 11.78 -1.62 -32.06
C THR A 613 12.22 -1.23 -30.65
N TYR A 614 13.52 -1.03 -30.42
CA TYR A 614 14.05 -0.63 -29.12
C TYR A 614 13.72 0.83 -28.77
N TYR A 615 13.80 1.75 -29.75
CA TYR A 615 13.34 3.12 -29.54
C TYR A 615 11.86 3.18 -29.15
N GLN A 616 11.00 2.41 -29.81
CA GLN A 616 9.57 2.37 -29.49
C GLN A 616 9.31 1.87 -28.06
N LYS A 617 10.01 0.82 -27.62
CA LYS A 617 9.94 0.35 -26.23
C LYS A 617 10.39 1.44 -25.25
N ALA A 618 11.51 2.09 -25.52
CA ALA A 618 12.05 3.14 -24.67
C ALA A 618 11.10 4.35 -24.54
N ILE A 619 10.53 4.81 -25.67
CA ILE A 619 9.56 5.91 -25.71
C ILE A 619 8.25 5.51 -25.02
N ALA A 620 7.79 4.26 -25.17
CA ALA A 620 6.58 3.78 -24.50
C ALA A 620 6.75 3.83 -22.98
N ILE A 621 7.86 3.31 -22.44
CA ILE A 621 8.17 3.39 -21.00
C ILE A 621 8.17 4.83 -20.52
N CYS A 622 8.75 5.75 -21.29
CA CYS A 622 8.82 7.16 -20.94
C CYS A 622 7.47 7.88 -20.90
N ASN A 623 6.44 7.36 -21.58
CA ASN A 623 5.13 8.01 -21.71
C ASN A 623 3.98 7.17 -21.13
N ASP A 624 4.30 6.12 -20.37
CA ASP A 624 3.31 5.25 -19.73
C ASP A 624 2.51 5.99 -18.66
N ASP A 625 3.21 6.81 -17.86
CA ASP A 625 2.62 7.66 -16.83
C ASP A 625 2.76 9.16 -17.19
N PRO A 626 1.65 9.89 -17.40
CA PRO A 626 1.69 11.31 -17.73
C PRO A 626 2.21 12.19 -16.59
N GLU A 627 2.13 11.75 -15.33
CA GLU A 627 2.62 12.49 -14.16
C GLU A 627 4.14 12.37 -13.97
N CYS A 628 4.78 11.41 -14.64
CA CYS A 628 6.21 11.15 -14.55
C CYS A 628 7.05 12.09 -15.43
N LEU A 629 7.14 13.37 -15.05
CA LEU A 629 7.80 14.40 -15.87
C LEU A 629 9.28 14.10 -16.19
N THR A 630 10.02 13.47 -15.28
CA THR A 630 11.44 13.10 -15.52
C THR A 630 11.59 12.02 -16.59
N LEU A 631 10.73 11.00 -16.61
CA LEU A 631 10.79 10.00 -17.68
C LEU A 631 10.35 10.59 -19.02
N ARG A 632 9.39 11.51 -19.00
CA ARG A 632 8.92 12.19 -20.20
C ARG A 632 9.97 13.08 -20.82
N SER A 633 10.75 13.81 -20.02
CA SER A 633 11.87 14.60 -20.50
C SER A 633 12.98 13.72 -21.11
N ILE A 634 13.24 12.53 -20.55
CA ILE A 634 14.11 11.51 -21.16
C ILE A 634 13.56 11.06 -22.51
N GLY A 635 12.24 10.83 -22.59
CA GLY A 635 11.53 10.47 -23.81
C GLY A 635 11.72 11.46 -24.96
N LEU A 636 11.84 12.77 -24.66
CA LEU A 636 12.16 13.80 -25.66
C LEU A 636 13.53 13.56 -26.30
N GLY A 637 14.55 13.27 -25.50
CA GLY A 637 15.89 12.97 -25.99
C GLY A 637 15.91 11.72 -26.86
N ILE A 638 15.22 10.67 -26.43
CA ILE A 638 15.09 9.40 -27.17
C ILE A 638 14.42 9.62 -28.53
N ALA A 639 13.32 10.39 -28.57
CA ALA A 639 12.61 10.70 -29.80
C ALA A 639 13.45 11.56 -30.76
N CYS A 640 14.20 12.53 -30.24
CA CYS A 640 15.12 13.34 -31.03
C CYS A 640 16.24 12.48 -31.63
N GLU A 641 16.84 11.58 -30.86
CA GLU A 641 17.90 10.69 -31.36
C GLU A 641 17.38 9.73 -32.44
N GLN A 642 16.21 9.13 -32.21
CA GLN A 642 15.55 8.26 -33.20
C GLN A 642 15.33 9.01 -34.52
N ALA A 643 14.76 10.21 -34.47
CA ALA A 643 14.54 11.03 -35.66
C ALA A 643 15.86 11.38 -36.34
N SER A 644 16.89 11.71 -35.57
CA SER A 644 18.22 12.04 -36.09
C SER A 644 18.83 10.90 -36.91
N PHE A 645 18.87 9.68 -36.37
CA PHE A 645 19.47 8.54 -37.08
C PHE A 645 18.64 8.06 -38.27
N LEU A 646 17.31 8.16 -38.20
CA LEU A 646 16.48 7.80 -39.36
C LEU A 646 16.65 8.79 -40.52
N LEU A 647 16.86 10.08 -40.23
CA LEU A 647 17.12 11.09 -41.27
C LEU A 647 18.43 10.82 -42.03
N THR A 648 19.43 10.19 -41.41
CA THR A 648 20.70 9.82 -42.08
C THR A 648 20.64 8.49 -42.81
N GLY A 649 19.61 7.67 -42.57
CA GLY A 649 19.42 6.36 -43.23
C GLY A 649 18.97 6.42 -44.70
N GLY A 650 18.78 7.62 -45.25
CA GLY A 650 18.48 7.85 -46.67
C GLY A 650 17.07 7.40 -47.09
N THR A 651 16.90 7.08 -48.38
CA THR A 651 15.58 6.79 -48.98
C THR A 651 14.89 5.55 -48.41
N ARG A 652 15.64 4.60 -47.82
CA ARG A 652 15.11 3.34 -47.30
C ARG A 652 14.22 3.51 -46.07
N VAL A 653 14.44 4.57 -45.29
CA VAL A 653 13.74 4.84 -44.02
C VAL A 653 13.05 6.21 -44.00
N GLN A 654 12.84 6.81 -45.17
CA GLN A 654 12.36 8.19 -45.29
C GLN A 654 10.96 8.38 -44.69
N LYS A 655 10.10 7.35 -44.77
CA LYS A 655 8.74 7.40 -44.22
C LYS A 655 8.79 7.38 -42.69
N GLU A 656 9.60 6.51 -42.14
CA GLU A 656 9.86 6.34 -40.71
C GLU A 656 10.50 7.61 -40.14
N ALA A 657 11.48 8.19 -40.84
CA ALA A 657 12.13 9.45 -40.46
C ALA A 657 11.12 10.61 -40.35
N LYS A 658 10.21 10.74 -41.32
CA LYS A 658 9.14 11.76 -41.27
C LYS A 658 8.21 11.55 -40.08
N HIS A 659 7.89 10.31 -39.74
CA HIS A 659 7.03 10.00 -38.60
C HIS A 659 7.73 10.29 -37.26
N ALA A 660 8.98 9.85 -37.11
CA ALA A 660 9.79 10.08 -35.92
C ALA A 660 10.03 11.57 -35.68
N LEU A 661 10.30 12.35 -36.73
CA LEU A 661 10.44 13.82 -36.63
C LEU A 661 9.17 14.47 -36.09
N LYS A 662 8.01 14.12 -36.66
CA LYS A 662 6.71 14.64 -36.19
C LYS A 662 6.42 14.24 -34.74
N LEU A 663 6.78 13.01 -34.37
CA LEU A 663 6.64 12.52 -33.00
C LEU A 663 7.49 13.35 -32.03
N ALA A 664 8.78 13.57 -32.34
CA ALA A 664 9.68 14.35 -31.50
C ALA A 664 9.18 15.78 -31.27
N ILE A 665 8.76 16.48 -32.34
CA ILE A 665 8.20 17.84 -32.25
C ILE A 665 6.93 17.84 -31.39
N ARG A 666 5.99 16.92 -31.66
CA ARG A 666 4.74 16.81 -30.92
C ARG A 666 4.97 16.55 -29.42
N LEU A 667 5.88 15.64 -29.08
CA LEU A 667 6.18 15.33 -27.68
C LEU A 667 6.77 16.54 -26.95
N TYR A 668 7.64 17.31 -27.62
CA TYR A 668 8.18 18.55 -27.07
C TYR A 668 7.10 19.61 -26.84
N GLU A 669 6.23 19.84 -27.83
CA GLU A 669 5.13 20.80 -27.72
C GLU A 669 4.20 20.43 -26.55
N GLN A 670 3.80 19.17 -26.45
CA GLN A 670 2.98 18.66 -25.35
C GLN A 670 3.66 18.84 -24.00
N PHE A 671 4.96 18.52 -23.89
CA PHE A 671 5.72 18.68 -22.66
C PHE A 671 5.81 20.15 -22.21
N MET A 672 5.93 21.10 -23.16
CA MET A 672 5.99 22.53 -22.84
C MET A 672 4.63 23.15 -22.51
N GLU A 673 3.52 22.56 -22.98
CA GLU A 673 2.15 22.98 -22.65
C GLU A 673 1.73 22.55 -21.23
N GLU A 674 2.44 21.59 -20.64
CA GLU A 674 2.14 21.09 -19.32
C GLU A 674 2.53 22.04 -18.19
N ALA A 675 1.91 21.80 -17.03
CA ALA A 675 2.28 22.42 -15.77
C ALA A 675 3.59 21.78 -15.24
N ILE A 676 4.71 22.06 -15.91
CA ILE A 676 6.07 21.69 -15.50
C ILE A 676 6.67 22.77 -14.57
N PRO A 677 7.60 22.42 -13.65
CA PRO A 677 8.29 23.40 -12.82
C PRO A 677 9.08 24.43 -13.63
N SER A 678 9.35 25.59 -13.02
CA SER A 678 10.09 26.67 -13.67
C SER A 678 11.49 26.25 -14.13
N SER A 679 12.23 25.48 -13.33
CA SER A 679 13.57 25.00 -13.70
C SER A 679 13.55 24.12 -14.95
N MET A 680 12.60 23.19 -15.05
CA MET A 680 12.41 22.38 -16.25
C MET A 680 12.04 23.25 -17.45
N ARG A 681 11.11 24.20 -17.26
CA ARG A 681 10.69 25.12 -18.32
C ARG A 681 11.87 25.95 -18.84
N ASP A 682 12.67 26.52 -17.95
CA ASP A 682 13.83 27.35 -18.29
C ASP A 682 14.91 26.54 -19.02
N TYR A 683 15.08 25.26 -18.64
CA TYR A 683 15.98 24.33 -19.31
C TYR A 683 15.51 24.01 -20.74
N PHE A 684 14.23 23.63 -20.92
CA PHE A 684 13.69 23.21 -22.21
C PHE A 684 13.29 24.35 -23.15
N GLU A 685 13.02 25.57 -22.66
CA GLU A 685 12.74 26.74 -23.50
C GLU A 685 13.91 27.04 -24.47
N ARG A 686 15.14 26.68 -24.07
CA ARG A 686 16.35 26.80 -24.91
C ARG A 686 16.27 25.93 -26.18
N TRP A 687 15.46 24.87 -26.18
CA TRP A 687 15.27 23.97 -27.32
C TRP A 687 14.33 24.56 -28.37
N LYS A 688 13.44 25.47 -27.96
CA LYS A 688 12.36 26.03 -28.80
C LYS A 688 12.87 26.62 -30.11
N GLN A 689 13.96 27.38 -30.05
CA GLN A 689 14.55 28.01 -31.23
C GLN A 689 15.07 26.95 -32.20
N GLU A 690 15.80 25.95 -31.69
CA GLU A 690 16.34 24.84 -32.48
C GLU A 690 15.22 24.02 -33.13
N ILE A 691 14.16 23.72 -32.38
CA ILE A 691 12.99 22.96 -32.86
C ILE A 691 12.20 23.74 -33.92
N THR A 692 11.93 25.02 -33.71
CA THR A 692 11.18 25.86 -34.67
C THR A 692 11.90 25.99 -36.01
N MET A 693 13.24 25.98 -35.99
CA MET A 693 14.04 26.10 -37.21
C MET A 693 14.13 24.80 -38.02
N LEU A 694 13.74 23.64 -37.46
CA LEU A 694 13.83 22.34 -38.13
C LEU A 694 13.11 22.31 -39.49
N GLU A 695 11.98 23.02 -39.65
CA GLU A 695 11.24 23.05 -40.91
C GLU A 695 12.02 23.70 -42.06
N ARG A 696 12.98 24.56 -41.74
CA ARG A 696 13.81 25.29 -42.70
C ARG A 696 15.11 24.56 -43.05
N TYR A 697 15.43 23.50 -42.32
CA TYR A 697 16.68 22.76 -42.44
C TYR A 697 16.58 21.60 -43.43
N THR A 698 17.72 21.29 -44.04
CA THR A 698 17.93 20.03 -44.76
C THR A 698 17.89 18.84 -43.80
N ASP A 699 17.69 17.62 -44.30
CA ASP A 699 17.61 16.43 -43.44
C ASP A 699 18.91 16.18 -42.66
N ASN A 700 20.08 16.52 -43.24
CA ASN A 700 21.36 16.46 -42.55
C ASN A 700 21.48 17.49 -41.42
N GLU A 701 21.01 18.71 -41.63
CA GLU A 701 21.00 19.76 -40.60
C GLU A 701 20.01 19.41 -39.48
N LYS A 702 18.81 18.93 -39.81
CA LYS A 702 17.84 18.42 -38.83
C LYS A 702 18.45 17.30 -37.99
N SER A 703 19.12 16.34 -38.62
CA SER A 703 19.77 15.23 -37.93
C SER A 703 20.80 15.73 -36.92
N ARG A 704 21.68 16.66 -37.30
CA ARG A 704 22.69 17.23 -36.39
C ARG A 704 22.06 17.96 -35.20
N VAL A 705 21.05 18.79 -35.45
CA VAL A 705 20.36 19.55 -34.39
C VAL A 705 19.65 18.59 -33.43
N LEU A 706 18.88 17.63 -33.94
CA LEU A 706 18.17 16.65 -33.12
C LEU A 706 19.12 15.75 -32.33
N TYR A 707 20.25 15.35 -32.90
CA TYR A 707 21.28 14.61 -32.16
C TYR A 707 21.85 15.46 -31.03
N SER A 708 22.21 16.72 -31.30
CA SER A 708 22.69 17.66 -30.28
C SER A 708 21.68 17.82 -29.13
N LEU A 709 20.39 18.01 -29.46
CA LEU A 709 19.31 18.04 -28.46
C LEU A 709 19.25 16.76 -27.63
N SER A 710 19.33 15.59 -28.27
CA SER A 710 19.32 14.31 -27.55
C SER A 710 20.48 14.16 -26.56
N THR A 711 21.67 14.68 -26.91
CA THR A 711 22.85 14.62 -26.04
C THR A 711 22.79 15.56 -24.85
N LYS A 712 21.93 16.59 -24.88
CA LYS A 712 21.71 17.49 -23.73
C LYS A 712 20.98 16.78 -22.58
N ILE A 713 20.22 15.71 -22.85
CA ILE A 713 19.61 14.87 -21.80
C ILE A 713 20.71 14.04 -21.11
N PRO A 714 21.03 14.29 -19.82
CA PRO A 714 22.21 13.72 -19.19
C PRO A 714 21.99 12.33 -18.58
N TYR A 715 20.75 11.83 -18.66
CA TYR A 715 20.28 10.58 -18.04
C TYR A 715 20.72 9.34 -18.72
#